data_AF-A0AAN7DRC0-F1
#
_entry.id   AF-A0AAN7DRC0-F1
#
_cell.length_a   1.000
_cell.length_b   1.000
_cell.length_c   1.000
_cell.angle_alpha   90.00
_cell.angle_beta   90.00
_cell.angle_gamma   90.00
#
_symmetry.space_group_name_H-M   'P 1'
#
loop_
_entity.id
_entity.type
_entity.pdbx_description
1 polymer ?
#
loop_
_entity_poly.entity_id
_entity_poly.type
_entity_poly.pdbx_seq_one_letter_code
_entity_poly.pdbx_strand_id
1 'polypeptide(L)'
;MFGSVRLVQEVTRSNQQTAAANTTTPNLADESIIVQEPSNVSDMTRESVESTQIKQVDSTEAKQDIQRKQQEQQQQQQQQQQQQQAYIHPQQSASSAQQPQQQQQQQQQQQQQQQQQQTPPCWSTPTQHIPITFSAITSPSVFSSYKSRDFRNLFTATNTTSINSNPSAPSPTTVKSHTRKNSKYTVRHHRTRQSSFNGATNSLAYFNSNSILRKQAPTHHHHHHHQLHNFLQLQEEQQKSKSQKLLCLWPLPTVTRYMILIALLVSTLNCLHMLDLSCSAPSFVVYRLDIKNMVFSPFLFDWTLPSMALFGWNVLILGLFEESLAHMVGGTKRFIQLLLVLFTTVSLVRVCLGLIFSKATGYAFPSLFFSNTMHECSQGLSPFLFALLVVQSLSIDDKYILIYGQEDSNHKLTVRKVTLQLFMCLVNYTNSNILWWSISGLIMGFLSTITLQGLLAYEKREDSAMVKDVSEFITLEQYRRTPLWRLIWSSVKKCIVVIGLTLPVLMVWNSYYTHESMVTPTELNTMSQDRYLFTFVFMTAPRRGDPAYLTRTIESYLENWPEYPAPSSPYHRMQAIIYTHFSNHSQYDLAKEHFSNTTKGQRYLKWVREDGNDWNQRLHVSKALDFVTETYQSTYYALMEDDFPVCGAHEWHAIENVIYKAEKSVPNHCGVFVGTGGSGLFLKPDLARLASQLLLSYVDMPPDIIIQKCLMGDLPECSSCSNSLVTSKTLLMYHIGYNTSTSADRVYRKDEFQCGWRHPFNGNPSVVTL
;
A
#
# COMPACT_ATOMS: atom_id res chain seq x y z
N MET A 1 -33.90 -16.53 18.08
CA MET A 1 -32.75 -17.18 18.76
C MET A 1 -31.84 -16.21 19.52
N PHE A 2 -31.69 -14.94 19.15
CA PHE A 2 -30.89 -13.96 19.93
C PHE A 2 -31.70 -13.21 21.01
N GLY A 3 -32.34 -13.94 21.93
CA GLY A 3 -33.06 -13.33 23.05
C GLY A 3 -32.10 -12.92 24.18
N SER A 4 -31.94 -11.62 24.42
CA SER A 4 -31.15 -11.03 25.51
C SER A 4 -29.67 -11.48 25.58
N VAL A 5 -28.84 -10.88 24.74
CA VAL A 5 -27.37 -10.87 24.93
C VAL A 5 -26.97 -9.58 25.65
N ARG A 6 -26.34 -9.67 26.82
CA ARG A 6 -25.89 -8.51 27.62
C ARG A 6 -24.36 -8.41 27.58
N LEU A 7 -23.82 -7.32 27.06
CA LEU A 7 -22.37 -7.02 27.14
C LEU A 7 -22.11 -6.11 28.35
N VAL A 8 -21.24 -6.56 29.26
CA VAL A 8 -20.84 -5.86 30.49
C VAL A 8 -19.33 -5.65 30.45
N GLN A 9 -18.87 -4.41 30.70
CA GLN A 9 -17.45 -4.11 30.82
C GLN A 9 -16.98 -4.32 32.27
N GLU A 10 -16.06 -5.26 32.48
CA GLU A 10 -15.34 -5.38 33.75
C GLU A 10 -14.10 -4.48 33.72
N VAL A 11 -14.14 -3.37 34.48
CA VAL A 11 -12.96 -2.53 34.69
C VAL A 11 -12.15 -3.12 35.84
N THR A 12 -11.15 -3.93 35.52
CA THR A 12 -10.22 -4.50 36.49
C THR A 12 -9.31 -3.41 37.08
N ARG A 13 -9.85 -2.62 38.02
CA ARG A 13 -8.99 -1.81 38.91
C ARG A 13 -8.07 -2.77 39.63
N SER A 14 -6.76 -2.62 39.40
CA SER A 14 -5.72 -3.49 39.95
C SER A 14 -5.54 -3.28 41.45
N ASN A 15 -6.52 -3.75 42.22
CA ASN A 15 -6.36 -4.06 43.64
C ASN A 15 -5.70 -5.43 43.71
N GLN A 16 -4.38 -5.44 43.73
CA GLN A 16 -3.58 -6.64 43.83
C GLN A 16 -3.74 -7.23 45.25
N GLN A 17 -4.79 -8.02 45.48
CA GLN A 17 -4.97 -8.75 46.72
C GLN A 17 -3.83 -9.75 46.90
N THR A 18 -3.00 -9.51 47.92
CA THR A 18 -1.93 -10.41 48.35
C THR A 18 -2.54 -11.68 48.93
N ALA A 19 -2.54 -12.75 48.14
CA ALA A 19 -2.77 -14.09 48.66
C ALA A 19 -1.57 -14.49 49.53
N ALA A 20 -1.78 -14.60 50.84
CA ALA A 20 -0.79 -15.15 51.75
C ALA A 20 -0.70 -16.68 51.55
N ALA A 21 0.42 -17.16 51.05
CA ALA A 21 0.68 -18.59 50.92
C ALA A 21 1.12 -19.17 52.26
N ASN A 22 0.21 -19.88 52.94
CA ASN A 22 0.58 -20.75 54.05
C ASN A 22 1.05 -22.09 53.49
N THR A 23 2.36 -22.36 53.61
CA THR A 23 2.96 -23.64 53.22
C THR A 23 2.83 -24.63 54.37
N THR A 24 2.09 -25.71 54.17
CA THR A 24 2.06 -26.85 55.10
C THR A 24 2.32 -28.15 54.34
N THR A 25 3.51 -28.73 54.54
CA THR A 25 3.87 -30.08 54.10
C THR A 25 3.18 -31.14 54.97
N PRO A 26 2.89 -32.32 54.40
CA PRO A 26 3.43 -33.55 55.00
C PRO A 26 4.04 -34.53 53.98
N ASN A 27 4.76 -35.52 54.51
CA ASN A 27 5.59 -36.50 53.79
C ASN A 27 4.90 -37.85 53.55
N LEU A 28 5.44 -38.63 52.60
CA LEU A 28 5.56 -40.12 52.55
C LEU A 28 4.24 -40.95 52.60
N ALA A 29 4.04 -42.01 51.80
CA ALA A 29 4.84 -42.70 50.76
C ALA A 29 3.85 -43.38 49.75
N ASP A 30 4.13 -44.41 48.91
CA ASP A 30 5.29 -45.29 48.67
C ASP A 30 5.21 -45.96 47.26
N GLU A 31 6.07 -46.95 46.98
CA GLU A 31 5.99 -48.11 46.04
C GLU A 31 5.17 -48.06 44.71
N SER A 32 5.58 -48.66 43.59
CA SER A 32 6.84 -49.32 43.15
C SER A 32 6.80 -49.68 41.64
N ILE A 33 7.83 -50.38 41.14
CA ILE A 33 7.97 -51.13 39.86
C ILE A 33 8.78 -50.48 38.72
N ILE A 34 9.65 -51.32 38.15
CA ILE A 34 10.85 -51.10 37.33
C ILE A 34 10.62 -51.55 35.87
N VAL A 35 11.20 -50.88 34.87
CA VAL A 35 11.91 -51.51 33.70
C VAL A 35 13.08 -50.62 33.22
N GLN A 36 14.20 -51.28 32.93
CA GLN A 36 15.54 -50.88 32.43
C GLN A 36 15.57 -50.13 31.06
N GLU A 37 16.37 -49.05 30.86
CA GLU A 37 17.77 -48.97 30.32
C GLU A 37 17.90 -48.79 28.77
N PRO A 38 19.05 -48.33 28.20
CA PRO A 38 20.09 -47.44 28.75
C PRO A 38 20.66 -46.34 27.78
N SER A 39 21.44 -45.43 28.38
CA SER A 39 22.67 -44.76 27.89
C SER A 39 22.85 -44.29 26.42
N ASN A 40 23.14 -42.97 26.26
CA ASN A 40 24.56 -42.53 26.22
C ASN A 40 24.71 -40.99 26.25
N VAL A 41 25.62 -40.50 27.10
CA VAL A 41 26.09 -39.11 27.16
C VAL A 41 27.60 -39.12 27.43
N SER A 42 28.37 -38.48 26.55
CA SER A 42 29.79 -38.12 26.69
C SER A 42 30.09 -37.03 25.64
N ASP A 43 30.98 -36.08 25.81
CA ASP A 43 31.47 -35.36 26.99
C ASP A 43 32.09 -34.04 26.44
N MET A 44 32.10 -32.92 27.17
CA MET A 44 32.65 -31.65 26.66
C MET A 44 33.92 -31.23 27.39
N THR A 45 35.06 -31.30 26.71
CA THR A 45 36.35 -30.81 27.19
C THR A 45 36.81 -29.56 26.42
N ARG A 46 37.75 -28.85 27.03
CA ARG A 46 38.06 -27.42 26.87
C ARG A 46 39.35 -27.20 26.07
N GLU A 47 39.49 -26.01 25.46
CA GLU A 47 40.75 -25.36 25.01
C GLU A 47 41.56 -26.09 23.90
N SER A 48 42.02 -25.42 22.83
CA SER A 48 43.01 -24.33 22.89
C SER A 48 42.96 -23.38 21.67
N VAL A 49 43.82 -22.36 21.70
CA VAL A 49 44.01 -21.36 20.64
C VAL A 49 45.35 -21.58 19.95
N GLU A 50 45.38 -21.82 18.64
CA GLU A 50 46.51 -21.37 17.80
C GLU A 50 46.11 -21.20 16.32
N SER A 51 46.91 -20.41 15.61
CA SER A 51 46.61 -19.85 14.28
C SER A 51 47.39 -20.51 13.14
N THR A 52 46.74 -20.83 12.01
CA THR A 52 47.42 -20.75 10.69
C THR A 52 46.49 -20.73 9.46
N GLN A 53 46.88 -19.90 8.48
CA GLN A 53 46.80 -20.05 7.01
C GLN A 53 45.63 -20.79 6.31
N ILE A 54 44.91 -19.99 5.51
CA ILE A 54 44.57 -20.20 4.08
C ILE A 54 44.73 -21.63 3.53
N LYS A 55 43.59 -22.29 3.22
CA LYS A 55 43.49 -23.22 2.10
C LYS A 55 42.08 -23.20 1.51
N GLN A 56 41.95 -22.92 0.23
CA GLN A 56 40.68 -22.75 -0.47
C GLN A 56 40.40 -23.98 -1.35
N VAL A 57 39.89 -25.04 -0.72
CA VAL A 57 39.44 -26.33 -1.30
C VAL A 57 38.34 -26.85 -0.35
N ASP A 58 37.11 -27.19 -0.75
CA ASP A 58 36.50 -27.17 -2.09
C ASP A 58 35.01 -26.71 -2.04
N SER A 59 34.30 -26.72 -3.17
CA SER A 59 32.84 -26.47 -3.25
C SER A 59 32.12 -27.23 -4.37
N THR A 60 32.74 -28.25 -4.96
CA THR A 60 32.26 -28.92 -6.18
C THR A 60 31.30 -30.07 -5.88
N GLU A 61 31.54 -30.87 -4.83
CA GLU A 61 30.69 -32.02 -4.48
C GLU A 61 29.26 -31.62 -4.10
N ALA A 62 29.09 -30.52 -3.35
CA ALA A 62 27.77 -30.03 -2.94
C ALA A 62 26.86 -29.63 -4.11
N LYS A 63 27.41 -29.30 -5.28
CA LYS A 63 26.62 -29.01 -6.50
C LYS A 63 26.20 -30.28 -7.23
N GLN A 64 27.05 -31.30 -7.28
CA GLN A 64 26.71 -32.57 -7.95
C GLN A 64 25.58 -33.30 -7.22
N ASP A 65 25.55 -33.29 -5.88
CA ASP A 65 24.52 -33.99 -5.10
C ASP A 65 23.12 -33.35 -5.24
N ILE A 66 23.06 -32.02 -5.40
CA ILE A 66 21.81 -31.30 -5.69
C ILE A 66 21.33 -31.63 -7.12
N GLN A 67 22.23 -31.63 -8.11
CA GLN A 67 21.89 -31.92 -9.49
C GLN A 67 21.39 -33.36 -9.68
N ARG A 68 21.99 -34.33 -8.95
CA ARG A 68 21.56 -35.73 -8.95
C ARG A 68 20.14 -35.91 -8.39
N LYS A 69 19.83 -35.27 -7.26
CA LYS A 69 18.48 -35.28 -6.66
C LYS A 69 17.42 -34.66 -7.58
N GLN A 70 17.77 -33.59 -8.32
CA GLN A 70 16.87 -33.01 -9.31
C GLN A 70 16.58 -33.98 -10.48
N GLN A 71 17.57 -34.75 -10.90
CA GLN A 71 17.44 -35.72 -12.00
C GLN A 71 16.61 -36.96 -11.59
N GLU A 72 16.80 -37.47 -10.36
CA GLU A 72 15.99 -38.54 -9.78
C GLU A 72 14.51 -38.13 -9.62
N GLN A 73 14.25 -36.87 -9.23
CA GLN A 73 12.89 -36.35 -9.09
C GLN A 73 12.15 -36.22 -10.44
N GLN A 74 12.86 -35.84 -11.52
CA GLN A 74 12.28 -35.87 -12.89
C GLN A 74 11.98 -37.30 -13.37
N GLN A 75 12.83 -38.27 -13.07
CA GLN A 75 12.58 -39.67 -13.44
C GLN A 75 11.34 -40.26 -12.74
N GLN A 76 11.12 -39.95 -11.45
CA GLN A 76 9.91 -40.38 -10.75
C GLN A 76 8.63 -39.78 -11.36
N GLN A 77 8.66 -38.51 -11.79
CA GLN A 77 7.51 -37.88 -12.45
C GLN A 77 7.16 -38.54 -13.80
N GLN A 78 8.16 -38.92 -14.60
CA GLN A 78 7.91 -39.65 -15.86
C GLN A 78 7.33 -41.05 -15.62
N GLN A 79 7.81 -41.78 -14.59
CA GLN A 79 7.23 -43.10 -14.26
C GLN A 79 5.77 -43.02 -13.81
N GLN A 80 5.39 -41.99 -13.04
CA GLN A 80 3.99 -41.80 -12.65
C GLN A 80 3.07 -41.49 -13.84
N GLN A 81 3.53 -40.69 -14.82
CA GLN A 81 2.74 -40.45 -16.04
C GLN A 81 2.55 -41.72 -16.89
N GLN A 82 3.57 -42.58 -17.00
CA GLN A 82 3.45 -43.84 -17.74
C GLN A 82 2.51 -44.83 -17.05
N GLN A 83 2.51 -44.90 -15.71
CA GLN A 83 1.57 -45.75 -14.98
C GLN A 83 0.10 -45.29 -15.10
N GLN A 84 -0.16 -43.98 -15.20
CA GLN A 84 -1.52 -43.48 -15.40
C GLN A 84 -2.08 -43.76 -16.81
N GLN A 85 -1.24 -43.86 -17.83
CA GLN A 85 -1.68 -44.24 -19.19
C GLN A 85 -1.98 -45.74 -19.34
N ALA A 86 -1.47 -46.59 -18.45
CA ALA A 86 -1.67 -48.04 -18.50
C ALA A 86 -3.03 -48.53 -17.95
N TYR A 87 -3.89 -47.65 -17.42
CA TYR A 87 -5.09 -48.04 -16.66
C TYR A 87 -6.44 -47.68 -17.32
N ILE A 88 -6.45 -47.28 -18.60
CA ILE A 88 -7.70 -47.00 -19.34
C ILE A 88 -7.94 -48.08 -20.41
N HIS A 89 -8.94 -48.92 -20.13
CA HIS A 89 -9.62 -49.91 -20.98
C HIS A 89 -8.90 -51.22 -21.40
N PRO A 90 -9.57 -52.34 -21.10
CA PRO A 90 -9.71 -53.48 -22.01
C PRO A 90 -11.17 -53.73 -22.43
N GLN A 91 -11.35 -54.55 -23.49
CA GLN A 91 -12.57 -55.00 -24.21
C GLN A 91 -13.03 -54.06 -25.34
N GLN A 92 -13.17 -54.49 -26.62
CA GLN A 92 -13.69 -55.79 -27.09
C GLN A 92 -13.21 -56.14 -28.53
N SER A 93 -13.52 -57.36 -28.99
CA SER A 93 -12.90 -58.00 -30.16
C SER A 93 -13.73 -57.93 -31.46
N ALA A 94 -13.02 -57.80 -32.59
CA ALA A 94 -13.32 -58.23 -33.96
C ALA A 94 -14.75 -58.68 -34.37
N SER A 95 -15.28 -58.10 -35.47
CA SER A 95 -15.43 -58.80 -36.78
C SER A 95 -16.00 -57.89 -37.89
N SER A 96 -15.52 -58.12 -39.11
CA SER A 96 -15.88 -57.54 -40.42
C SER A 96 -17.36 -57.21 -40.72
N ALA A 97 -17.66 -56.06 -41.35
CA ALA A 97 -17.92 -55.95 -42.80
C ALA A 97 -18.54 -54.58 -43.24
N GLN A 98 -18.04 -54.06 -44.37
CA GLN A 98 -18.68 -53.17 -45.36
C GLN A 98 -19.19 -51.73 -44.98
N GLN A 99 -18.97 -50.84 -45.97
CA GLN A 99 -19.48 -49.47 -46.14
C GLN A 99 -21.04 -49.40 -46.21
N PRO A 100 -21.69 -48.20 -46.11
CA PRO A 100 -21.16 -46.89 -46.48
C PRO A 100 -21.41 -45.67 -45.55
N GLN A 101 -20.58 -44.65 -45.75
CA GLN A 101 -20.90 -43.26 -45.43
C GLN A 101 -22.08 -42.77 -46.29
N GLN A 102 -23.12 -42.18 -45.68
CA GLN A 102 -23.78 -40.97 -46.20
C GLN A 102 -24.89 -40.38 -45.31
N GLN A 103 -25.42 -41.12 -44.31
CA GLN A 103 -26.68 -40.72 -43.67
C GLN A 103 -26.56 -39.81 -42.42
N GLN A 104 -25.36 -39.60 -41.86
CA GLN A 104 -25.20 -38.90 -40.58
C GLN A 104 -24.91 -37.39 -40.70
N GLN A 105 -24.65 -36.87 -41.91
CA GLN A 105 -24.31 -35.44 -42.10
C GLN A 105 -25.54 -34.54 -42.37
N GLN A 106 -26.71 -35.12 -42.71
CA GLN A 106 -27.96 -34.35 -42.88
C GLN A 106 -28.68 -34.05 -41.56
N GLN A 107 -28.48 -34.82 -40.49
CA GLN A 107 -29.17 -34.60 -39.21
C GLN A 107 -28.59 -33.45 -38.38
N GLN A 108 -27.32 -33.06 -38.58
CA GLN A 108 -26.73 -31.92 -37.87
C GLN A 108 -27.09 -30.55 -38.46
N GLN A 109 -27.49 -30.46 -39.75
CA GLN A 109 -27.92 -29.18 -40.33
C GLN A 109 -29.35 -28.76 -39.93
N GLN A 110 -30.23 -29.69 -39.54
CA GLN A 110 -31.59 -29.33 -39.11
C GLN A 110 -31.68 -28.75 -37.69
N GLN A 111 -30.71 -28.98 -36.80
CA GLN A 111 -30.73 -28.40 -35.45
C GLN A 111 -30.23 -26.94 -35.37
N GLN A 112 -29.51 -26.43 -36.38
CA GLN A 112 -29.08 -25.02 -36.38
C GLN A 112 -30.13 -24.03 -36.92
N GLN A 113 -31.25 -24.48 -37.50
CA GLN A 113 -32.30 -23.58 -38.01
C GLN A 113 -33.43 -23.27 -37.01
N GLN A 114 -33.42 -23.80 -35.78
CA GLN A 114 -34.48 -23.57 -34.78
C GLN A 114 -34.12 -22.60 -33.63
N GLN A 115 -33.02 -21.84 -33.72
CA GLN A 115 -32.65 -20.79 -32.73
C GLN A 115 -32.65 -19.35 -33.27
N GLN A 116 -33.23 -19.09 -34.44
CA GLN A 116 -33.55 -17.73 -34.90
C GLN A 116 -35.07 -17.50 -34.97
N GLN A 117 -35.73 -17.37 -33.82
CA GLN A 117 -37.03 -16.69 -33.73
C GLN A 117 -37.36 -16.30 -32.28
N GLN A 118 -36.99 -15.07 -31.89
CA GLN A 118 -37.71 -14.26 -30.89
C GLN A 118 -37.15 -12.83 -30.85
N THR A 119 -37.67 -11.97 -31.72
CA THR A 119 -37.56 -10.51 -31.64
C THR A 119 -38.86 -9.92 -31.11
N PRO A 120 -38.85 -9.09 -30.05
CA PRO A 120 -39.92 -8.15 -29.75
C PRO A 120 -39.68 -6.79 -30.46
N PRO A 121 -40.73 -5.97 -30.66
CA PRO A 121 -40.74 -4.96 -31.72
C PRO A 121 -40.19 -3.58 -31.34
N CYS A 122 -39.80 -2.84 -32.38
CA CYS A 122 -39.40 -1.43 -32.30
C CYS A 122 -40.55 -0.50 -31.86
N TRP A 123 -40.20 0.53 -31.08
CA TRP A 123 -40.90 1.81 -31.13
C TRP A 123 -39.92 2.86 -31.67
N SER A 124 -40.21 3.36 -32.87
CA SER A 124 -39.47 4.45 -33.50
C SER A 124 -40.19 5.77 -33.24
N THR A 125 -39.46 6.74 -32.68
CA THR A 125 -39.90 8.15 -32.59
C THR A 125 -38.86 9.01 -33.32
N PRO A 126 -39.27 9.87 -34.28
CA PRO A 126 -38.33 10.64 -35.08
C PRO A 126 -37.92 11.93 -34.35
N THR A 127 -36.69 12.01 -33.87
CA THR A 127 -36.14 13.28 -33.37
C THR A 127 -35.64 14.12 -34.55
N GLN A 128 -36.40 15.16 -34.88
CA GLN A 128 -36.02 16.12 -35.92
C GLN A 128 -34.74 16.88 -35.54
N HIS A 129 -33.84 17.07 -36.52
CA HIS A 129 -32.73 18.01 -36.37
C HIS A 129 -33.26 19.44 -36.27
N ILE A 130 -33.03 20.09 -35.13
CA ILE A 130 -33.13 21.55 -34.98
C ILE A 130 -31.70 22.11 -35.01
N PRO A 131 -31.37 23.02 -35.94
CA PRO A 131 -30.06 23.65 -35.99
C PRO A 131 -29.97 24.75 -34.92
N ILE A 132 -29.33 24.48 -33.79
CA ILE A 132 -29.05 25.50 -32.79
C ILE A 132 -27.75 26.22 -33.17
N THR A 133 -27.90 27.36 -33.85
CA THR A 133 -26.84 28.36 -33.97
C THR A 133 -26.59 29.03 -32.62
N PHE A 134 -25.47 28.73 -31.98
CA PHE A 134 -25.00 29.51 -30.83
C PHE A 134 -24.15 30.70 -31.32
N SER A 135 -24.76 31.88 -31.28
CA SER A 135 -24.07 33.15 -31.48
C SER A 135 -23.04 33.38 -30.37
N ALA A 136 -21.85 33.83 -30.75
CA ALA A 136 -20.81 34.18 -29.79
C ALA A 136 -21.25 35.38 -28.93
N ILE A 137 -21.23 35.20 -27.60
CA ILE A 137 -21.25 36.31 -26.65
C ILE A 137 -19.84 36.41 -26.04
N THR A 138 -19.13 37.45 -26.44
CA THR A 138 -17.85 37.84 -25.88
C THR A 138 -18.00 38.25 -24.42
N SER A 139 -17.08 37.80 -23.57
CA SER A 139 -16.88 38.33 -22.21
C SER A 139 -15.40 38.20 -21.84
N PRO A 140 -14.85 39.12 -21.03
CA PRO A 140 -13.46 39.53 -21.21
C PRO A 140 -12.43 38.64 -20.50
N SER A 141 -11.27 38.56 -21.13
CA SER A 141 -10.07 37.90 -20.61
C SER A 141 -9.51 38.61 -19.38
N VAL A 142 -9.57 37.94 -18.22
CA VAL A 142 -8.73 38.30 -17.07
C VAL A 142 -7.38 37.58 -17.24
N PHE A 143 -6.35 38.33 -17.61
CA PHE A 143 -4.98 37.83 -17.72
C PHE A 143 -4.44 37.38 -16.35
N SER A 144 -4.54 36.10 -16.04
CA SER A 144 -3.81 35.47 -14.95
C SER A 144 -2.46 34.96 -15.46
N SER A 145 -1.41 35.77 -15.26
CA SER A 145 -0.03 35.43 -15.66
C SER A 145 0.56 34.36 -14.74
N TYR A 146 0.19 33.10 -14.96
CA TYR A 146 0.88 31.97 -14.34
C TYR A 146 2.23 31.73 -15.03
N LYS A 147 3.23 32.49 -14.56
CA LYS A 147 4.63 32.32 -14.93
C LYS A 147 5.14 30.99 -14.36
N SER A 148 5.04 29.92 -15.15
CA SER A 148 5.63 28.62 -14.81
C SER A 148 7.11 28.81 -14.45
N ARG A 149 7.47 28.44 -13.21
CA ARG A 149 8.87 28.41 -12.78
C ARG A 149 9.40 27.00 -13.04
N ASP A 150 10.14 26.86 -14.13
CA ASP A 150 10.98 25.68 -14.36
C ASP A 150 11.95 25.51 -13.19
N PHE A 151 11.71 24.46 -12.39
CA PHE A 151 12.52 24.11 -11.23
C PHE A 151 13.54 22.98 -11.54
N ARG A 152 13.90 22.82 -12.82
CA ARG A 152 14.97 21.92 -13.30
C ARG A 152 16.20 22.73 -13.74
N ASN A 153 17.01 23.19 -12.77
CA ASN A 153 18.40 23.61 -12.99
C ASN A 153 19.10 23.89 -11.64
N LEU A 154 19.24 22.87 -10.78
CA LEU A 154 19.89 23.01 -9.47
C LEU A 154 20.79 21.82 -9.08
N PHE A 155 21.36 21.13 -10.09
CA PHE A 155 22.46 20.17 -9.92
C PHE A 155 23.41 20.19 -11.14
N THR A 156 23.95 21.35 -11.50
CA THR A 156 25.18 21.43 -12.30
C THR A 156 26.38 21.33 -11.38
N ALA A 157 27.11 20.22 -11.47
CA ALA A 157 28.40 20.08 -10.78
C ALA A 157 29.41 21.09 -11.33
N THR A 158 30.07 21.83 -10.43
CA THR A 158 31.18 22.71 -10.78
C THR A 158 32.40 21.89 -11.21
N ASN A 159 32.55 21.70 -12.52
CA ASN A 159 33.83 21.26 -13.11
C ASN A 159 34.83 22.41 -13.03
N THR A 160 35.69 22.39 -12.01
CA THR A 160 36.90 23.22 -11.97
C THR A 160 37.90 22.74 -13.01
N THR A 161 38.18 23.58 -14.00
CA THR A 161 39.27 23.38 -14.98
C THR A 161 40.63 23.34 -14.29
N SER A 162 41.33 22.20 -14.34
CA SER A 162 42.74 22.13 -13.96
C SER A 162 43.64 22.50 -15.14
N ILE A 163 44.49 23.50 -14.96
CA ILE A 163 45.57 23.85 -15.90
C ILE A 163 46.88 23.21 -15.43
N ASN A 164 47.66 22.70 -16.38
CA ASN A 164 48.97 22.09 -16.15
C ASN A 164 50.00 23.07 -15.56
N SER A 165 50.72 22.65 -14.53
CA SER A 165 52.12 23.06 -14.31
C SER A 165 52.87 22.01 -13.46
N ASN A 166 54.12 21.73 -13.85
CA ASN A 166 54.95 20.61 -13.38
C ASN A 166 55.67 20.88 -12.02
N PRO A 167 56.37 19.89 -11.41
CA PRO A 167 56.54 19.82 -9.96
C PRO A 167 57.83 20.43 -9.40
N SER A 168 57.82 20.71 -8.09
CA SER A 168 59.03 20.66 -7.24
C SER A 168 58.66 20.31 -5.79
N ALA A 169 59.40 19.34 -5.24
CA ALA A 169 59.53 19.06 -3.80
C ALA A 169 60.80 19.80 -3.28
N PRO A 170 61.15 19.87 -1.96
CA PRO A 170 60.72 18.95 -0.89
C PRO A 170 60.56 19.51 0.56
N SER A 171 60.26 18.57 1.47
CA SER A 171 60.66 18.50 2.92
C SER A 171 59.86 19.23 4.03
N PRO A 172 59.90 18.72 5.30
CA PRO A 172 58.84 18.92 6.29
C PRO A 172 59.26 19.57 7.64
N THR A 173 58.27 20.05 8.42
CA THR A 173 58.38 20.42 9.86
C THR A 173 57.02 20.18 10.55
N THR A 174 56.86 19.22 11.46
CA THR A 174 57.15 19.18 12.93
C THR A 174 56.18 19.89 13.89
N VAL A 175 55.29 19.07 14.49
CA VAL A 175 54.93 18.96 15.93
C VAL A 175 54.85 20.22 16.82
N LYS A 176 53.67 20.46 17.40
CA LYS A 176 53.35 20.74 18.83
C LYS A 176 51.86 21.14 18.95
N SER A 177 51.14 21.09 20.07
CA SER A 177 51.16 20.40 21.37
C SER A 177 50.19 21.18 22.28
N HIS A 178 49.23 20.48 22.91
CA HIS A 178 48.43 20.87 24.09
C HIS A 178 48.08 22.34 24.42
N THR A 179 46.80 22.56 24.76
CA THR A 179 46.48 22.87 26.17
C THR A 179 45.07 22.44 26.59
N ARG A 180 44.95 22.05 27.86
CA ARG A 180 43.75 21.51 28.53
C ARG A 180 43.37 22.47 29.66
N LYS A 181 42.10 22.86 29.80
CA LYS A 181 41.60 23.53 31.02
C LYS A 181 40.30 22.91 31.52
N ASN A 182 40.42 22.18 32.62
CA ASN A 182 39.31 21.92 33.52
C ASN A 182 39.00 23.20 34.31
N SER A 183 37.74 23.38 34.73
CA SER A 183 37.48 23.95 36.06
C SER A 183 36.26 23.28 36.69
N LYS A 184 36.49 22.61 37.82
CA LYS A 184 35.46 22.34 38.82
C LYS A 184 35.50 23.50 39.80
N TYR A 185 34.36 23.99 40.28
CA TYR A 185 34.27 24.55 41.62
C TYR A 185 32.93 24.22 42.27
N THR A 186 32.96 24.12 43.59
CA THR A 186 31.94 23.52 44.44
C THR A 186 31.43 24.52 45.48
N VAL A 187 30.13 24.40 45.80
CA VAL A 187 29.51 24.72 47.11
C VAL A 187 29.58 26.16 47.64
N ARG A 188 28.39 26.78 47.82
CA ARG A 188 27.94 27.23 49.16
C ARG A 188 26.44 27.50 49.27
N HIS A 189 25.88 27.23 50.45
CA HIS A 189 24.52 27.57 50.86
C HIS A 189 24.38 29.05 51.25
N HIS A 190 23.20 29.64 51.05
CA HIS A 190 22.67 30.68 51.94
C HIS A 190 21.13 30.68 52.02
N ARG A 191 20.58 30.39 53.20
CA ARG A 191 19.41 31.09 53.78
C ARG A 191 19.91 32.51 54.21
N THR A 192 19.13 33.57 54.39
CA THR A 192 17.67 33.80 54.50
C THR A 192 17.42 35.30 54.32
N ARG A 193 16.28 35.74 53.79
CA ARG A 193 15.61 36.96 54.31
C ARG A 193 14.13 37.06 53.96
N GLN A 194 13.37 37.66 54.87
CA GLN A 194 11.96 38.02 54.72
C GLN A 194 11.83 39.29 53.88
N SER A 195 10.69 39.46 53.21
CA SER A 195 10.10 40.78 52.96
C SER A 195 8.58 40.70 53.02
N SER A 196 8.02 41.13 54.15
CA SER A 196 6.65 41.61 54.23
C SER A 196 6.53 42.94 53.50
N PHE A 197 5.48 43.15 52.70
CA PHE A 197 4.76 44.43 52.73
C PHE A 197 3.33 44.28 52.20
N ASN A 198 2.41 45.04 52.81
CA ASN A 198 0.98 45.05 52.49
C ASN A 198 0.67 45.92 51.27
N GLY A 199 -0.45 45.64 50.61
CA GLY A 199 -1.07 46.50 49.61
C GLY A 199 -2.47 45.98 49.26
N ALA A 200 -3.51 46.54 49.88
CA ALA A 200 -4.89 46.07 49.76
C ALA A 200 -5.76 47.04 48.94
N THR A 201 -6.68 46.49 48.13
CA THR A 201 -7.93 47.18 47.74
C THR A 201 -9.07 46.18 47.47
N ASN A 202 -10.04 46.23 48.39
CA ASN A 202 -11.47 45.83 48.37
C ASN A 202 -12.16 45.37 47.07
N SER A 203 -13.07 44.40 47.23
CA SER A 203 -14.43 44.41 46.65
C SER A 203 -15.39 43.54 47.50
N LEU A 204 -16.66 43.96 47.64
CA LEU A 204 -17.69 43.35 48.53
C LEU A 204 -18.79 42.60 47.76
N ALA A 205 -19.30 41.49 48.34
CA ALA A 205 -20.72 41.06 48.45
C ALA A 205 -20.76 39.65 49.10
N TYR A 206 -21.37 39.41 50.28
CA TYR A 206 -22.80 39.12 50.54
C TYR A 206 -23.39 38.03 49.62
N PHE A 207 -23.99 36.91 50.08
CA PHE A 207 -24.70 36.53 51.32
C PHE A 207 -24.21 35.16 51.90
N ASN A 208 -24.16 34.93 53.22
CA ASN A 208 -25.22 34.36 54.10
C ASN A 208 -25.80 33.00 53.58
N SER A 209 -25.77 31.89 54.33
CA SER A 209 -26.47 31.74 55.63
C SER A 209 -25.93 30.60 56.51
N ASN A 210 -26.00 30.76 57.83
CA ASN A 210 -25.73 29.71 58.83
C ASN A 210 -27.01 28.93 59.19
N SER A 211 -26.87 27.65 59.58
CA SER A 211 -27.83 27.00 60.48
C SER A 211 -27.09 26.19 61.56
N ILE A 212 -27.16 26.69 62.80
CA ILE A 212 -26.69 26.03 64.01
C ILE A 212 -27.91 25.36 64.66
N LEU A 213 -27.87 24.07 64.99
CA LEU A 213 -28.80 23.52 65.99
C LEU A 213 -28.24 22.37 66.84
N ARG A 214 -28.18 22.65 68.15
CA ARG A 214 -28.24 21.76 69.33
C ARG A 214 -27.43 20.45 69.41
N LYS A 215 -26.49 20.46 70.35
CA LYS A 215 -26.22 19.34 71.28
C LYS A 215 -27.51 18.82 71.93
N GLN A 216 -27.62 17.49 72.06
CA GLN A 216 -27.97 16.86 73.34
C GLN A 216 -27.55 15.38 73.39
N ALA A 217 -27.17 14.94 74.57
CA ALA A 217 -27.01 13.56 75.04
C ALA A 217 -27.84 13.48 76.37
N PRO A 218 -28.20 12.32 76.95
CA PRO A 218 -27.39 11.09 76.99
C PRO A 218 -28.14 9.73 77.02
N THR A 219 -27.36 8.65 77.22
CA THR A 219 -27.72 7.34 77.83
C THR A 219 -28.92 6.54 77.31
N HIS A 220 -28.65 5.39 76.65
CA HIS A 220 -28.97 4.08 77.26
C HIS A 220 -28.13 2.93 76.66
N HIS A 221 -27.90 1.88 77.47
CA HIS A 221 -27.20 0.65 77.08
C HIS A 221 -28.14 -0.39 76.43
N HIS A 222 -27.56 -1.44 75.84
CA HIS A 222 -28.20 -2.66 75.27
C HIS A 222 -28.99 -2.57 73.95
N HIS A 223 -28.30 -2.41 72.80
CA HIS A 223 -28.77 -3.04 71.53
C HIS A 223 -27.69 -3.26 70.44
N HIS A 224 -26.50 -3.73 70.82
CA HIS A 224 -25.32 -3.65 69.94
C HIS A 224 -25.15 -4.77 68.88
N HIS A 225 -25.96 -5.83 68.88
CA HIS A 225 -25.77 -6.99 67.98
C HIS A 225 -26.64 -7.00 66.72
N HIS A 226 -27.80 -6.32 66.70
CA HIS A 226 -28.70 -6.34 65.53
C HIS A 226 -28.36 -5.28 64.47
N GLN A 227 -27.72 -4.17 64.86
CA GLN A 227 -27.33 -3.11 63.91
C GLN A 227 -26.15 -3.52 63.02
N LEU A 228 -25.21 -4.35 63.48
CA LEU A 228 -24.08 -4.79 62.65
C LEU A 228 -24.57 -5.70 61.50
N HIS A 229 -25.56 -6.55 61.75
CA HIS A 229 -26.13 -7.43 60.73
C HIS A 229 -26.92 -6.63 59.68
N ASN A 230 -27.73 -5.66 60.09
CA ASN A 230 -28.43 -4.78 59.15
C ASN A 230 -27.47 -3.86 58.39
N PHE A 231 -26.35 -3.41 58.98
CA PHE A 231 -25.36 -2.61 58.28
C PHE A 231 -24.58 -3.42 57.25
N LEU A 232 -24.20 -4.67 57.58
CA LEU A 232 -23.60 -5.61 56.63
C LEU A 232 -24.57 -5.98 55.50
N GLN A 233 -25.84 -6.23 55.81
CA GLN A 233 -26.87 -6.57 54.84
C GLN A 233 -27.21 -5.37 53.92
N LEU A 234 -27.23 -4.13 54.45
CA LEU A 234 -27.30 -2.92 53.63
C LEU A 234 -26.05 -2.71 52.78
N GLN A 235 -24.85 -3.05 53.28
CA GLN A 235 -23.63 -3.05 52.45
C GLN A 235 -23.70 -4.10 51.34
N GLU A 236 -24.28 -5.27 51.60
CA GLU A 236 -24.44 -6.35 50.63
C GLU A 236 -25.52 -6.01 49.57
N GLU A 237 -26.63 -5.39 49.96
CA GLU A 237 -27.66 -4.89 49.02
C GLU A 237 -27.18 -3.67 48.21
N GLN A 238 -26.42 -2.74 48.82
CA GLN A 238 -25.76 -1.67 48.08
C GLN A 238 -24.64 -2.17 47.16
N GLN A 239 -24.02 -3.32 47.44
CA GLN A 239 -23.12 -3.99 46.50
C GLN A 239 -23.86 -4.72 45.37
N LYS A 240 -25.04 -5.32 45.64
CA LYS A 240 -25.85 -6.04 44.64
C LYS A 240 -26.51 -5.13 43.60
N SER A 241 -26.68 -3.83 43.89
CA SER A 241 -27.20 -2.84 42.95
C SER A 241 -26.13 -2.03 42.20
N LYS A 242 -24.93 -2.59 42.00
CA LYS A 242 -24.02 -2.13 40.93
C LYS A 242 -24.68 -2.37 39.58
N SER A 243 -25.52 -1.42 39.18
CA SER A 243 -26.18 -1.32 37.89
C SER A 243 -25.24 -1.79 36.80
N GLN A 244 -25.57 -2.94 36.20
CA GLN A 244 -24.96 -3.41 34.98
C GLN A 244 -25.38 -2.43 33.89
N LYS A 245 -24.66 -1.32 33.81
CA LYS A 245 -24.72 -0.42 32.67
C LYS A 245 -24.33 -1.28 31.48
N LEU A 246 -25.33 -1.66 30.68
CA LEU A 246 -25.12 -2.17 29.33
C LEU A 246 -24.10 -1.27 28.63
N LEU A 247 -23.45 -1.79 27.59
CA LEU A 247 -22.97 -0.92 26.52
C LEU A 247 -24.16 -0.32 25.73
N CYS A 248 -25.02 0.41 26.44
CA CYS A 248 -25.58 1.62 25.92
C CYS A 248 -24.41 2.56 25.61
N LEU A 249 -23.89 2.45 24.38
CA LEU A 249 -23.20 3.53 23.66
C LEU A 249 -24.14 4.73 23.43
N TRP A 250 -25.10 4.94 24.32
CA TRP A 250 -26.11 5.96 24.32
C TRP A 250 -26.22 6.55 25.74
N PRO A 251 -25.90 7.85 25.93
CA PRO A 251 -25.43 8.78 24.91
C PRO A 251 -24.07 8.37 24.35
N LEU A 252 -23.88 8.55 23.04
CA LEU A 252 -22.61 8.27 22.36
C LEU A 252 -21.45 9.03 23.04
N PRO A 253 -20.22 8.47 23.04
CA PRO A 253 -19.05 9.20 23.48
C PRO A 253 -18.90 10.55 22.75
N THR A 254 -18.28 11.53 23.41
CA THR A 254 -18.40 12.94 23.03
C THR A 254 -17.57 13.27 21.79
N VAL A 255 -16.36 12.72 21.70
CA VAL A 255 -15.52 12.87 20.50
C VAL A 255 -16.13 12.11 19.34
N THR A 256 -16.64 10.89 19.56
CA THR A 256 -17.37 10.12 18.54
C THR A 256 -18.52 10.91 17.93
N ARG A 257 -19.32 11.63 18.74
CA ARG A 257 -20.39 12.52 18.23
C ARG A 257 -19.88 13.63 17.33
N TYR A 258 -18.80 14.32 17.72
CA TYR A 258 -18.22 15.38 16.87
C TYR A 258 -17.62 14.82 15.58
N MET A 259 -16.98 13.65 15.63
CA MET A 259 -16.43 12.99 14.44
C MET A 259 -17.54 12.58 13.44
N ILE A 260 -18.68 12.08 13.92
CA ILE A 260 -19.87 11.83 13.08
C ILE A 260 -20.35 13.12 12.41
N LEU A 261 -20.52 14.20 13.18
CA LEU A 261 -21.01 15.48 12.64
C LEU A 261 -20.06 16.10 11.60
N ILE A 262 -18.75 16.05 11.85
CA ILE A 262 -17.74 16.56 10.91
C ILE A 262 -17.72 15.71 9.64
N ALA A 263 -17.75 14.38 9.75
CA ALA A 263 -17.77 13.49 8.58
C ALA A 263 -19.05 13.63 7.75
N LEU A 264 -20.22 13.70 8.37
CA LEU A 264 -21.48 13.98 7.67
C LEU A 264 -21.40 15.33 6.94
N LEU A 265 -20.91 16.39 7.59
CA LEU A 265 -20.76 17.71 6.98
C LEU A 265 -19.80 17.68 5.78
N VAL A 266 -18.61 17.08 5.94
CA VAL A 266 -17.58 16.98 4.90
C VAL A 266 -18.07 16.16 3.71
N SER A 267 -18.65 14.97 3.93
CA SER A 267 -19.21 14.13 2.88
C SER A 267 -20.44 14.74 2.21
N THR A 268 -21.28 15.51 2.91
CA THR A 268 -22.39 16.24 2.29
C THR A 268 -21.86 17.37 1.41
N LEU A 269 -20.92 18.19 1.88
CA LEU A 269 -20.33 19.28 1.09
C LEU A 269 -19.59 18.78 -0.16
N ASN A 270 -18.94 17.61 -0.06
CA ASN A 270 -18.32 16.94 -1.22
C ASN A 270 -19.37 16.43 -2.22
N CYS A 271 -20.42 15.77 -1.74
CA CYS A 271 -21.53 15.27 -2.56
C CYS A 271 -22.30 16.39 -3.28
N LEU A 272 -22.32 17.60 -2.71
CA LEU A 272 -22.91 18.80 -3.31
C LEU A 272 -21.93 19.57 -4.22
N HIS A 273 -20.73 19.03 -4.46
CA HIS A 273 -19.64 19.70 -5.22
C HIS A 273 -19.29 21.11 -4.70
N MET A 274 -19.51 21.37 -3.40
CA MET A 274 -19.09 22.61 -2.73
C MET A 274 -17.62 22.56 -2.29
N LEU A 275 -17.10 21.34 -2.13
CA LEU A 275 -15.69 21.05 -1.94
C LEU A 275 -15.33 19.93 -2.92
N ASP A 276 -14.33 20.13 -3.79
CA ASP A 276 -13.82 19.06 -4.65
C ASP A 276 -12.80 18.19 -3.89
N LEU A 277 -13.28 17.47 -2.87
CA LEU A 277 -12.44 16.57 -2.08
C LEU A 277 -12.30 15.23 -2.78
N SER A 278 -11.10 14.97 -3.31
CA SER A 278 -10.72 13.66 -3.76
C SER A 278 -9.92 12.93 -2.66
N CYS A 279 -9.70 11.65 -2.89
CA CYS A 279 -8.94 10.85 -1.94
C CYS A 279 -7.44 11.17 -2.01
N SER A 280 -6.88 11.77 -0.96
CA SER A 280 -5.48 12.21 -0.97
C SER A 280 -4.49 11.05 -0.78
N ALA A 281 -3.89 10.59 -1.90
CA ALA A 281 -2.70 9.76 -1.83
C ALA A 281 -1.44 10.64 -1.62
N PRO A 282 -0.36 10.14 -0.98
CA PRO A 282 0.77 10.98 -0.57
C PRO A 282 1.47 11.69 -1.74
N SER A 283 1.43 11.08 -2.93
CA SER A 283 1.90 11.67 -4.19
C SER A 283 1.20 13.00 -4.50
N PHE A 284 -0.13 13.07 -4.38
CA PHE A 284 -0.92 14.29 -4.63
C PHE A 284 -0.55 15.41 -3.66
N VAL A 285 -0.36 15.10 -2.37
CA VAL A 285 0.08 16.09 -1.37
C VAL A 285 1.44 16.68 -1.76
N VAL A 286 2.37 15.83 -2.20
CA VAL A 286 3.73 16.23 -2.58
C VAL A 286 3.77 17.03 -3.88
N TYR A 287 3.02 16.62 -4.91
CA TYR A 287 3.11 17.18 -6.25
C TYR A 287 2.11 18.32 -6.52
N ARG A 288 0.92 18.31 -5.92
CA ARG A 288 -0.13 19.34 -6.09
C ARG A 288 -0.32 20.24 -4.85
N LEU A 289 0.45 20.04 -3.77
CA LEU A 289 0.25 20.72 -2.47
C LEU A 289 -1.17 20.52 -1.91
N ASP A 290 -1.71 19.32 -2.13
CA ASP A 290 -3.10 18.97 -1.80
C ASP A 290 -3.33 18.67 -0.31
N ILE A 291 -2.99 19.66 0.51
CA ILE A 291 -3.08 19.63 1.98
C ILE A 291 -4.56 19.60 2.41
N LYS A 292 -5.46 20.21 1.63
CA LYS A 292 -6.91 20.21 1.92
C LYS A 292 -7.44 18.78 1.94
N ASN A 293 -7.19 18.01 0.88
CA ASN A 293 -7.68 16.65 0.82
C ASN A 293 -7.03 15.82 1.93
N MET A 294 -5.71 15.90 2.14
CA MET A 294 -5.02 15.23 3.25
C MET A 294 -5.65 15.46 4.65
N VAL A 295 -6.15 16.67 4.92
CA VAL A 295 -6.76 17.02 6.22
C VAL A 295 -8.22 16.54 6.32
N PHE A 296 -9.00 16.62 5.25
CA PHE A 296 -10.43 16.27 5.28
C PHE A 296 -10.73 14.81 4.92
N SER A 297 -9.80 14.12 4.26
CA SER A 297 -10.03 12.77 3.75
C SER A 297 -10.27 11.67 4.80
N PRO A 298 -9.79 11.77 6.06
CA PRO A 298 -10.23 10.88 7.15
C PRO A 298 -11.73 10.99 7.52
N PHE A 299 -12.36 12.10 7.15
CA PHE A 299 -13.77 12.39 7.38
C PHE A 299 -14.63 12.13 6.14
N LEU A 300 -13.99 11.83 5.00
CA LEU A 300 -14.65 11.60 3.73
C LEU A 300 -15.06 10.12 3.59
N PHE A 301 -16.33 9.92 3.22
CA PHE A 301 -16.89 8.64 2.81
C PHE A 301 -17.95 8.86 1.74
N ASP A 302 -18.05 7.96 0.77
CA ASP A 302 -19.05 8.05 -0.30
C ASP A 302 -20.45 7.64 0.20
N TRP A 303 -21.50 8.21 -0.39
CA TRP A 303 -22.90 7.89 -0.06
C TRP A 303 -23.38 6.55 -0.66
N THR A 304 -22.50 5.55 -0.67
CA THR A 304 -22.81 4.17 -1.05
C THR A 304 -23.04 3.33 0.20
N LEU A 305 -23.90 2.30 0.11
CA LEU A 305 -24.20 1.43 1.26
C LEU A 305 -22.93 0.79 1.89
N PRO A 306 -21.95 0.27 1.12
CA PRO A 306 -20.71 -0.26 1.69
C PRO A 306 -19.86 0.80 2.41
N SER A 307 -19.69 1.99 1.81
CA SER A 307 -18.92 3.09 2.41
C SER A 307 -19.58 3.63 3.67
N MET A 308 -20.92 3.78 3.69
CA MET A 308 -21.69 4.16 4.88
C MET A 308 -21.60 3.10 5.99
N ALA A 309 -21.70 1.82 5.65
CA ALA A 309 -21.56 0.73 6.62
C ALA A 309 -20.16 0.68 7.23
N LEU A 310 -19.11 0.83 6.41
CA LEU A 310 -17.72 0.88 6.86
C LEU A 310 -17.42 2.13 7.70
N PHE A 311 -17.98 3.28 7.34
CA PHE A 311 -17.90 4.50 8.15
C PHE A 311 -18.58 4.31 9.52
N GLY A 312 -19.81 3.77 9.55
CA GLY A 312 -20.52 3.46 10.79
C GLY A 312 -19.76 2.46 11.68
N TRP A 313 -19.12 1.46 11.07
CA TRP A 313 -18.24 0.51 11.75
C TRP A 313 -17.02 1.20 12.37
N ASN A 314 -16.36 2.10 11.64
CA ASN A 314 -15.22 2.88 12.15
C ASN A 314 -15.61 3.84 13.29
N VAL A 315 -16.78 4.45 13.21
CA VAL A 315 -17.37 5.26 14.28
C VAL A 315 -17.64 4.42 15.53
N LEU A 316 -18.16 3.19 15.37
CA LEU A 316 -18.38 2.25 16.47
C LEU A 316 -17.06 1.86 17.16
N ILE A 317 -16.02 1.52 16.39
CA ILE A 317 -14.68 1.23 16.92
C ILE A 317 -14.12 2.44 17.69
N LEU A 318 -14.26 3.65 17.14
CA LEU A 318 -13.83 4.88 17.81
C LEU A 318 -14.57 5.11 19.13
N GLY A 319 -15.87 4.83 19.20
CA GLY A 319 -16.65 4.91 20.44
C GLY A 319 -16.13 3.96 21.53
N LEU A 320 -15.82 2.72 21.16
CA LEU A 320 -15.21 1.74 22.08
C LEU A 320 -13.81 2.16 22.53
N PHE A 321 -13.03 2.82 21.66
CA PHE A 321 -11.75 3.41 22.06
C PHE A 321 -11.92 4.64 22.97
N GLU A 322 -12.86 5.55 22.71
CA GLU A 322 -13.12 6.69 23.60
C GLU A 322 -13.55 6.22 24.99
N GLU A 323 -14.50 5.29 25.09
CA GLU A 323 -14.98 4.76 26.38
C GLU A 323 -13.83 4.12 27.19
N SER A 324 -13.01 3.30 26.53
CA SER A 324 -11.92 2.56 27.19
C SER A 324 -10.72 3.46 27.53
N LEU A 325 -10.28 4.30 26.59
CA LEU A 325 -9.07 5.12 26.73
C LEU A 325 -9.32 6.42 27.48
N ALA A 326 -10.50 7.06 27.40
CA ALA A 326 -10.75 8.32 28.10
C ALA A 326 -10.62 8.16 29.62
N HIS A 327 -11.06 7.04 30.20
CA HIS A 327 -10.82 6.76 31.63
C HIS A 327 -9.32 6.55 31.92
N MET A 328 -8.58 5.87 31.03
CA MET A 328 -7.16 5.60 31.20
C MET A 328 -6.29 6.86 31.15
N VAL A 329 -6.58 7.80 30.24
CA VAL A 329 -5.74 9.01 30.05
C VAL A 329 -6.08 10.17 30.99
N GLY A 330 -7.11 10.05 31.83
CA GLY A 330 -7.55 11.11 32.73
C GLY A 330 -8.62 12.06 32.15
N GLY A 331 -9.52 11.53 31.31
CA GLY A 331 -10.73 12.20 30.84
C GLY A 331 -10.74 12.58 29.35
N THR A 332 -11.92 12.93 28.85
CA THR A 332 -12.19 13.23 27.43
C THR A 332 -11.29 14.31 26.86
N LYS A 333 -10.93 15.36 27.62
CA LYS A 333 -10.03 16.43 27.17
C LYS A 333 -8.64 15.90 26.76
N ARG A 334 -8.07 15.01 27.57
CA ARG A 334 -6.77 14.38 27.28
C ARG A 334 -6.87 13.36 26.15
N PHE A 335 -8.01 12.68 26.03
CA PHE A 335 -8.29 11.81 24.88
C PHE A 335 -8.37 12.60 23.56
N ILE A 336 -9.00 13.77 23.53
CA ILE A 336 -8.99 14.69 22.37
C ILE A 336 -7.55 15.10 22.02
N GLN A 337 -6.75 15.48 23.02
CA GLN A 337 -5.34 15.85 22.79
C GLN A 337 -4.53 14.69 22.18
N LEU A 338 -4.69 13.47 22.72
CA LEU A 338 -4.08 12.26 22.16
C LEU A 338 -4.53 12.03 20.71
N LEU A 339 -5.83 12.13 20.42
CA LEU A 339 -6.36 11.92 19.07
C LEU A 339 -5.82 12.95 18.08
N LEU A 340 -5.70 14.23 18.47
CA LEU A 340 -5.11 15.27 17.63
C LEU A 340 -3.61 15.04 17.38
N VAL A 341 -2.85 14.64 18.40
CA VAL A 341 -1.42 14.28 18.24
C VAL A 341 -1.25 13.09 17.30
N LEU A 342 -2.05 12.03 17.49
CA LEU A 342 -2.08 10.87 16.59
C LEU A 342 -2.45 11.27 15.17
N PHE A 343 -3.48 12.10 15.00
CA PHE A 343 -3.92 12.60 13.69
C PHE A 343 -2.80 13.31 12.95
N THR A 344 -2.16 14.30 13.58
CA THR A 344 -1.09 15.09 12.98
C THR A 344 0.14 14.23 12.66
N THR A 345 0.55 13.36 13.58
CA THR A 345 1.80 12.59 13.44
C THR A 345 1.70 11.42 12.46
N VAL A 346 0.59 10.67 12.45
CA VAL A 346 0.31 9.64 11.44
C VAL A 346 0.29 10.26 10.04
N SER A 347 -0.42 11.38 9.89
CA SER A 347 -0.52 12.10 8.62
C SER A 347 0.84 12.63 8.13
N LEU A 348 1.65 13.19 9.03
CA LEU A 348 3.02 13.63 8.73
C LEU A 348 3.93 12.46 8.31
N VAL A 349 3.96 11.38 9.09
CA VAL A 349 4.78 10.19 8.77
C VAL A 349 4.38 9.60 7.42
N ARG A 350 3.09 9.55 7.09
CA ARG A 350 2.61 9.12 5.78
C ARG A 350 3.12 10.02 4.65
N VAL A 351 3.09 11.34 4.79
CA VAL A 351 3.66 12.25 3.76
C VAL A 351 5.17 12.07 3.64
N CYS A 352 5.88 11.88 4.75
CA CYS A 352 7.32 11.57 4.74
C CYS A 352 7.62 10.23 4.04
N LEU A 353 6.87 9.16 4.32
CA LEU A 353 7.00 7.87 3.62
C LEU A 353 6.68 8.02 2.13
N GLY A 354 5.62 8.76 1.80
CA GLY A 354 5.26 9.14 0.44
C GLY A 354 6.38 9.87 -0.28
N LEU A 355 7.01 10.87 0.35
CA LEU A 355 8.18 11.59 -0.18
C LEU A 355 9.38 10.67 -0.41
N ILE A 356 9.69 9.81 0.57
CA ILE A 356 10.82 8.89 0.52
C ILE A 356 10.65 7.92 -0.66
N PHE A 357 9.52 7.22 -0.72
CA PHE A 357 9.24 6.25 -1.78
C PHE A 357 9.00 6.92 -3.14
N SER A 358 8.44 8.14 -3.19
CA SER A 358 8.16 8.84 -4.46
C SER A 358 9.36 9.51 -5.09
N LYS A 359 10.27 10.11 -4.30
CA LYS A 359 11.32 10.99 -4.83
C LYS A 359 12.72 10.64 -4.35
N ALA A 360 12.88 10.12 -3.14
CA ALA A 360 14.22 9.91 -2.56
C ALA A 360 14.87 8.58 -2.96
N THR A 361 14.11 7.48 -3.07
CA THR A 361 14.68 6.13 -3.29
C THR A 361 14.35 5.49 -4.64
N GLY A 362 13.28 5.92 -5.31
CA GLY A 362 12.75 5.24 -6.51
C GLY A 362 13.71 5.15 -7.72
N TYR A 363 14.73 6.01 -7.79
CA TYR A 363 15.80 5.94 -8.81
C TYR A 363 17.02 5.14 -8.36
N ALA A 364 17.28 5.02 -7.05
CA ALA A 364 18.49 4.39 -6.52
C ALA A 364 18.30 2.90 -6.19
N PHE A 365 17.09 2.51 -5.78
CA PHE A 365 16.74 1.13 -5.44
C PHE A 365 15.31 0.81 -5.91
N PRO A 366 15.10 0.62 -7.23
CA PRO A 366 13.76 0.42 -7.76
C PRO A 366 13.07 -0.79 -7.10
N SER A 367 13.77 -1.93 -7.01
CA SER A 367 13.25 -3.16 -6.41
C SER A 367 12.87 -3.07 -4.93
N LEU A 368 13.42 -2.11 -4.16
CA LEU A 368 13.17 -2.05 -2.72
C LEU A 368 11.90 -1.28 -2.32
N PHE A 369 11.38 -0.40 -3.18
CA PHE A 369 10.30 0.52 -2.77
C PHE A 369 9.21 0.77 -3.84
N PHE A 370 8.77 -0.28 -4.52
CA PHE A 370 7.39 -0.31 -5.00
C PHE A 370 6.45 -0.54 -3.84
N SER A 371 5.64 0.46 -3.56
CA SER A 371 4.56 0.31 -2.64
C SER A 371 3.35 1.06 -3.16
N ASN A 372 2.20 0.41 -3.06
CA ASN A 372 0.91 1.05 -3.30
C ASN A 372 0.68 2.25 -2.37
N THR A 373 1.49 2.48 -1.31
CA THR A 373 1.52 3.73 -0.49
C THR A 373 1.20 5.01 -1.24
N MET A 374 1.84 5.21 -2.40
CA MET A 374 1.73 6.44 -3.18
C MET A 374 0.34 6.64 -3.81
N HIS A 375 -0.45 5.57 -3.87
CA HIS A 375 -1.79 5.47 -4.45
C HIS A 375 -2.84 5.02 -3.43
N GLU A 376 -2.43 4.50 -2.25
CA GLU A 376 -3.29 4.13 -1.14
C GLU A 376 -4.11 5.36 -0.76
N CYS A 377 -5.40 5.30 -1.07
CA CYS A 377 -6.36 6.34 -0.81
C CYS A 377 -6.47 6.63 0.70
N SER A 378 -6.43 7.90 1.10
CA SER A 378 -6.90 8.35 2.42
C SER A 378 -8.43 8.33 2.50
N GLN A 379 -9.05 7.24 2.96
CA GLN A 379 -10.48 7.28 3.28
C GLN A 379 -10.72 6.71 4.69
N GLY A 380 -11.48 7.46 5.48
CA GLY A 380 -11.90 7.06 6.82
C GLY A 380 -10.83 7.05 7.90
N LEU A 381 -11.20 6.48 9.05
CA LEU A 381 -10.47 6.62 10.32
C LEU A 381 -9.45 5.51 10.59
N SER A 382 -9.44 4.44 9.78
CA SER A 382 -8.66 3.22 9.98
C SER A 382 -7.22 3.39 10.52
N PRO A 383 -6.33 4.23 9.95
CA PRO A 383 -4.96 4.36 10.45
C PRO A 383 -4.88 4.91 11.88
N PHE A 384 -5.81 5.79 12.27
CA PHE A 384 -5.90 6.30 13.64
C PHE A 384 -6.49 5.25 14.59
N LEU A 385 -7.39 4.38 14.11
CA LEU A 385 -7.88 3.23 14.87
C LEU A 385 -6.77 2.19 15.12
N PHE A 386 -5.90 1.92 14.15
CA PHE A 386 -4.70 1.10 14.36
C PHE A 386 -3.70 1.73 15.34
N ALA A 387 -3.56 3.06 15.34
CA ALA A 387 -2.75 3.74 16.35
C ALA A 387 -3.36 3.63 17.76
N LEU A 388 -4.67 3.85 17.90
CA LEU A 388 -5.41 3.69 19.15
C LEU A 388 -5.40 2.24 19.66
N LEU A 389 -5.39 1.24 18.77
CA LEU A 389 -5.22 -0.18 19.11
C LEU A 389 -3.90 -0.45 19.84
N VAL A 390 -2.80 0.17 19.38
CA VAL A 390 -1.49 0.05 20.04
C VAL A 390 -1.44 0.84 21.36
N VAL A 391 -2.15 1.97 21.47
CA VAL A 391 -2.31 2.67 22.77
C VAL A 391 -3.13 1.82 23.77
N GLN A 392 -4.21 1.21 23.32
CA GLN A 392 -5.04 0.31 24.12
C GLN A 392 -4.32 -0.97 24.56
N SER A 393 -3.17 -1.30 23.95
CA SER A 393 -2.31 -2.40 24.44
C SER A 393 -1.79 -2.19 25.87
N LEU A 394 -1.74 -0.95 26.38
CA LEU A 394 -1.43 -0.69 27.80
C LEU A 394 -2.36 -1.48 28.73
N SER A 395 -3.66 -1.51 28.38
CA SER A 395 -4.72 -2.25 29.07
C SER A 395 -5.11 -3.54 28.33
N ILE A 396 -4.12 -4.32 27.87
CA ILE A 396 -4.32 -5.63 27.20
C ILE A 396 -5.11 -6.65 28.04
N ASP A 397 -5.10 -6.47 29.36
CA ASP A 397 -5.72 -7.36 30.34
C ASP A 397 -7.23 -7.08 30.52
N ASP A 398 -7.73 -5.94 30.02
CA ASP A 398 -9.15 -5.57 30.03
C ASP A 398 -9.99 -6.53 29.18
N LYS A 399 -11.17 -6.90 29.70
CA LYS A 399 -12.10 -7.81 29.04
C LYS A 399 -13.50 -7.21 28.97
N TYR A 400 -14.18 -7.48 27.85
CA TYR A 400 -15.63 -7.44 27.79
C TYR A 400 -16.16 -8.80 28.25
N ILE A 401 -17.22 -8.79 29.07
CA ILE A 401 -17.93 -9.99 29.51
C ILE A 401 -19.28 -10.00 28.80
N LEU A 402 -19.45 -10.95 27.87
CA LEU A 402 -20.73 -11.24 27.23
C LEU A 402 -21.48 -12.26 28.11
N ILE A 403 -22.58 -11.84 28.70
CA ILE A 403 -23.52 -12.68 29.44
C ILE A 403 -24.67 -13.01 28.49
N TYR A 404 -24.90 -14.30 28.24
CA TYR A 404 -25.95 -14.76 27.34
C TYR A 404 -26.78 -15.87 27.98
N GLY A 405 -28.10 -15.81 27.82
CA GLY A 405 -29.06 -16.74 28.43
C GLY A 405 -29.96 -16.08 29.49
N GLN A 406 -30.79 -16.88 30.16
CA GLN A 406 -31.57 -16.44 31.33
C GLN A 406 -30.64 -16.14 32.51
N GLU A 407 -31.11 -15.35 33.48
CA GLU A 407 -30.26 -14.81 34.55
C GLU A 407 -29.62 -15.89 35.45
N ASP A 408 -30.21 -17.09 35.51
CA ASP A 408 -29.68 -18.26 36.23
C ASP A 408 -28.62 -19.05 35.43
N SER A 409 -28.56 -18.88 34.10
CA SER A 409 -27.60 -19.59 33.24
C SER A 409 -26.25 -18.88 33.24
N ASN A 410 -25.27 -19.46 33.95
CA ASN A 410 -23.94 -18.87 34.20
C ASN A 410 -22.99 -18.82 32.98
N HIS A 411 -23.51 -18.68 31.76
CA HIS A 411 -22.70 -18.63 30.54
C HIS A 411 -22.09 -17.23 30.34
N LYS A 412 -20.81 -17.12 30.70
CA LYS A 412 -19.99 -15.89 30.57
C LYS A 412 -18.90 -16.10 29.53
N LEU A 413 -19.02 -15.47 28.37
CA LEU A 413 -17.93 -15.42 27.38
C LEU A 413 -17.10 -14.15 27.63
N THR A 414 -15.84 -14.30 28.01
CA THR A 414 -14.93 -13.16 28.18
C THR A 414 -14.05 -12.95 26.94
N VAL A 415 -14.09 -11.75 26.36
CA VAL A 415 -13.31 -11.37 25.18
C VAL A 415 -12.39 -10.21 25.55
N ARG A 416 -11.08 -10.33 25.30
CA ARG A 416 -10.13 -9.23 25.55
C ARG A 416 -10.44 -8.04 24.64
N LYS A 417 -10.45 -6.82 25.18
CA LYS A 417 -10.80 -5.61 24.41
C LYS A 417 -9.97 -5.46 23.13
N VAL A 418 -8.64 -5.60 23.28
CA VAL A 418 -7.66 -5.51 22.19
C VAL A 418 -7.92 -6.55 21.09
N THR A 419 -8.31 -7.79 21.44
CA THR A 419 -8.60 -8.83 20.45
C THR A 419 -9.86 -8.51 19.64
N LEU A 420 -10.92 -8.04 20.30
CA LEU A 420 -12.13 -7.58 19.62
C LEU A 420 -11.83 -6.38 18.71
N GLN A 421 -11.15 -5.36 19.23
CA GLN A 421 -10.83 -4.15 18.47
C GLN A 421 -9.86 -4.42 17.31
N LEU A 422 -8.91 -5.35 17.45
CA LEU A 422 -8.08 -5.81 16.33
C LEU A 422 -8.95 -6.43 15.23
N PHE A 423 -9.82 -7.37 15.56
CA PHE A 423 -10.74 -7.98 14.59
C PHE A 423 -11.62 -6.92 13.91
N MET A 424 -12.17 -5.97 14.67
CA MET A 424 -12.96 -4.88 14.10
C MET A 424 -12.13 -3.96 13.19
N CYS A 425 -10.88 -3.63 13.55
CA CYS A 425 -9.99 -2.84 12.70
C CYS A 425 -9.66 -3.58 11.38
N LEU A 426 -9.47 -4.89 11.42
CA LEU A 426 -9.20 -5.72 10.23
C LEU A 426 -10.35 -5.71 9.21
N VAL A 427 -11.60 -5.46 9.62
CA VAL A 427 -12.72 -5.27 8.68
C VAL A 427 -12.46 -4.13 7.69
N ASN A 428 -11.65 -3.12 8.05
CA ASN A 428 -11.27 -2.05 7.10
C ASN A 428 -10.50 -2.53 5.87
N TYR A 429 -9.85 -3.70 5.94
CA TYR A 429 -9.18 -4.26 4.77
C TYR A 429 -10.13 -4.81 3.72
N THR A 430 -11.39 -5.12 4.07
CA THR A 430 -12.33 -5.79 3.15
C THR A 430 -12.62 -5.00 1.87
N ASN A 431 -12.55 -3.66 1.92
CA ASN A 431 -12.82 -2.80 0.78
C ASN A 431 -11.57 -2.47 -0.05
N SER A 432 -10.39 -2.40 0.57
CA SER A 432 -9.16 -1.97 -0.11
C SER A 432 -7.90 -2.33 0.67
N ASN A 433 -6.77 -2.41 -0.04
CA ASN A 433 -5.47 -2.56 0.58
C ASN A 433 -5.05 -1.26 1.28
N ILE A 434 -4.96 -1.30 2.61
CA ILE A 434 -4.53 -0.20 3.47
C ILE A 434 -3.31 -0.60 4.32
N LEU A 435 -2.41 -1.43 3.75
CA LEU A 435 -1.20 -1.92 4.43
C LEU A 435 -0.43 -0.79 5.08
N TRP A 436 -0.09 0.24 4.33
CA TRP A 436 0.88 1.22 4.77
C TRP A 436 0.26 2.33 5.61
N TRP A 437 -1.01 2.65 5.39
CA TRP A 437 -1.84 3.32 6.38
C TRP A 437 -1.78 2.64 7.74
N SER A 438 -2.07 1.34 7.78
CA SER A 438 -2.13 0.58 9.03
C SER A 438 -0.74 0.49 9.69
N ILE A 439 0.32 0.26 8.92
CA ILE A 439 1.71 0.32 9.42
C ILE A 439 2.05 1.71 10.00
N SER A 440 1.69 2.80 9.32
CA SER A 440 1.93 4.16 9.86
C SER A 440 1.18 4.41 11.17
N GLY A 441 -0.05 3.89 11.28
CA GLY A 441 -0.84 3.86 12.51
C GLY A 441 -0.16 3.05 13.61
N LEU A 442 0.29 1.83 13.33
CA LEU A 442 0.99 0.96 14.30
C LEU A 442 2.29 1.59 14.81
N ILE A 443 3.10 2.19 13.93
CA ILE A 443 4.35 2.88 14.29
C ILE A 443 4.07 4.09 15.18
N MET A 444 3.13 4.95 14.79
CA MET A 444 2.83 6.15 15.59
C MET A 444 2.08 5.82 16.89
N GLY A 445 1.27 4.77 16.89
CA GLY A 445 0.68 4.20 18.10
C GLY A 445 1.76 3.73 19.08
N PHE A 446 2.76 2.97 18.60
CA PHE A 446 3.90 2.52 19.43
C PHE A 446 4.65 3.68 20.08
N LEU A 447 5.04 4.69 19.29
CA LEU A 447 5.72 5.88 19.79
C LEU A 447 4.85 6.65 20.79
N SER A 448 3.57 6.82 20.48
CA SER A 448 2.61 7.52 21.35
C SER A 448 2.37 6.78 22.66
N THR A 449 2.35 5.44 22.65
CA THR A 449 2.26 4.63 23.87
C THR A 449 3.46 4.84 24.79
N ILE A 450 4.68 4.88 24.24
CA ILE A 450 5.90 5.14 25.01
C ILE A 450 5.86 6.57 25.60
N THR A 451 5.51 7.57 24.78
CA THR A 451 5.41 8.96 25.22
C THR A 451 4.34 9.14 26.28
N LEU A 452 3.14 8.57 26.09
CA LEU A 452 2.03 8.63 27.04
C LEU A 452 2.39 7.95 28.37
N GLN A 453 3.02 6.77 28.33
CA GLN A 453 3.49 6.10 29.56
C GLN A 453 4.53 6.95 30.30
N GLY A 454 5.42 7.61 29.58
CA GLY A 454 6.39 8.55 30.15
C GLY A 454 5.74 9.77 30.80
N LEU A 455 4.76 10.38 30.13
CA LEU A 455 4.00 11.53 30.64
C LEU A 455 3.16 11.17 31.87
N LEU A 456 2.39 10.06 31.84
CA LEU A 456 1.60 9.61 32.99
C LEU A 456 2.48 9.24 34.19
N ALA A 457 3.68 8.67 33.97
CA ALA A 457 4.65 8.42 35.02
C ALA A 457 5.30 9.70 35.57
N TYR A 458 5.42 10.75 34.74
CA TYR A 458 5.91 12.08 35.16
C TYR A 458 4.87 12.82 35.99
N GLU A 459 3.63 12.97 35.49
CA GLU A 459 2.52 13.62 36.19
C GLU A 459 2.28 12.97 37.57
N LYS A 460 2.16 11.64 37.61
CA LYS A 460 1.97 10.91 38.88
C LYS A 460 3.12 11.13 39.89
N ARG A 461 4.33 11.41 39.41
CA ARG A 461 5.47 11.75 40.27
C ARG A 461 5.37 13.17 40.82
N GLU A 462 4.87 14.12 40.02
CA GLU A 462 4.61 15.49 40.45
C GLU A 462 3.47 15.55 41.47
N ASP A 463 2.34 14.89 41.20
CA ASP A 463 1.21 14.76 42.14
C ASP A 463 1.67 14.15 43.48
N SER A 464 2.50 13.10 43.45
CA SER A 464 3.05 12.47 44.66
C SER A 464 3.96 13.36 45.50
N ALA A 465 4.44 14.49 44.94
CA ALA A 465 5.19 15.49 45.69
C ALA A 465 4.29 16.56 46.34
N MET A 466 3.02 16.67 45.93
CA MET A 466 2.05 17.62 46.48
C MET A 466 1.14 17.02 47.57
N VAL A 467 0.94 15.69 47.57
CA VAL A 467 0.17 14.99 48.60
C VAL A 467 0.85 15.10 49.97
N LYS A 468 0.18 15.77 50.92
CA LYS A 468 0.65 15.97 52.31
C LYS A 468 0.16 14.90 53.29
N ASP A 469 -0.79 14.05 52.88
CA ASP A 469 -1.37 13.03 53.75
C ASP A 469 -0.49 11.75 53.77
N VAL A 470 -0.12 11.32 54.97
CA VAL A 470 0.77 10.19 55.20
C VAL A 470 0.10 8.84 54.86
N SER A 471 -1.23 8.75 54.96
CA SER A 471 -1.95 7.51 54.64
C SER A 471 -2.02 7.25 53.14
N GLU A 472 -2.26 8.29 52.34
CA GLU A 472 -2.23 8.23 50.88
C GLU A 472 -0.79 8.02 50.35
N PHE A 473 0.21 8.60 51.04
CA PHE A 473 1.63 8.43 50.74
C PHE A 473 2.07 6.97 50.69
N ILE A 474 1.59 6.10 51.59
CA ILE A 474 1.98 4.67 51.63
C ILE A 474 1.59 3.94 50.33
N THR A 475 0.38 4.20 49.81
CA THR A 475 -0.08 3.59 48.55
C THR A 475 0.62 4.17 47.32
N LEU A 476 0.94 5.46 47.36
CA LEU A 476 1.77 6.13 46.34
C LEU A 476 3.22 5.66 46.35
N GLU A 477 3.79 5.33 47.51
CA GLU A 477 5.18 4.92 47.66
C GLU A 477 5.46 3.57 46.98
N GLN A 478 4.50 2.63 47.03
CA GLN A 478 4.61 1.36 46.31
C GLN A 478 4.69 1.58 44.78
N TYR A 479 4.01 2.61 44.26
CA TYR A 479 4.15 3.04 42.85
C TYR A 479 5.51 3.72 42.59
N ARG A 480 5.94 4.60 43.51
CA ARG A 480 7.22 5.35 43.45
C ARG A 480 8.46 4.45 43.37
N ARG A 481 8.38 3.22 43.89
CA ARG A 481 9.46 2.21 43.79
C ARG A 481 9.57 1.52 42.43
N THR A 482 8.60 1.68 41.52
CA THR A 482 8.73 1.16 40.15
C THR A 482 9.56 2.13 39.29
N PRO A 483 10.80 1.78 38.88
CA PRO A 483 11.59 2.67 38.05
C PRO A 483 10.95 2.83 36.67
N LEU A 484 10.93 4.06 36.15
CA LEU A 484 10.28 4.44 34.90
C LEU A 484 10.66 3.54 33.71
N TRP A 485 11.91 3.05 33.65
CA TRP A 485 12.33 2.11 32.59
C TRP A 485 11.55 0.79 32.61
N ARG A 486 11.16 0.25 33.78
CA ARG A 486 10.36 -0.98 33.88
C ARG A 486 8.93 -0.78 33.39
N LEU A 487 8.35 0.40 33.64
CA LEU A 487 7.03 0.77 33.12
C LEU A 487 7.08 0.86 31.58
N ILE A 488 8.04 1.61 31.02
CA ILE A 488 8.24 1.70 29.57
C ILE A 488 8.51 0.32 28.96
N TRP A 489 9.35 -0.52 29.58
CA TRP A 489 9.64 -1.86 29.09
C TRP A 489 8.42 -2.79 29.12
N SER A 490 7.54 -2.65 30.11
CA SER A 490 6.25 -3.34 30.15
C SER A 490 5.34 -2.90 29.00
N SER A 491 5.21 -1.59 28.76
CA SER A 491 4.45 -1.04 27.64
C SER A 491 5.01 -1.47 26.28
N VAL A 492 6.33 -1.45 26.10
CA VAL A 492 7.02 -1.94 24.88
C VAL A 492 6.70 -3.40 24.63
N LYS A 493 6.80 -4.27 25.64
CA LYS A 493 6.40 -5.69 25.51
C LYS A 493 4.93 -5.85 25.09
N LYS A 494 4.02 -5.11 25.73
CA LYS A 494 2.57 -5.14 25.39
C LYS A 494 2.32 -4.68 23.95
N CYS A 495 2.98 -3.62 23.49
CA CYS A 495 2.86 -3.14 22.11
C CYS A 495 3.44 -4.14 21.10
N ILE A 496 4.61 -4.73 21.37
CA ILE A 496 5.25 -5.73 20.50
C ILE A 496 4.35 -6.95 20.30
N VAL A 497 3.62 -7.41 21.33
CA VAL A 497 2.64 -8.49 21.20
C VAL A 497 1.51 -8.11 20.25
N VAL A 498 0.94 -6.91 20.36
CA VAL A 498 -0.14 -6.44 19.48
C VAL A 498 0.35 -6.26 18.04
N ILE A 499 1.52 -5.64 17.84
CA ILE A 499 2.12 -5.44 16.52
C ILE A 499 2.50 -6.79 15.88
N GLY A 500 3.09 -7.70 16.64
CA GLY A 500 3.48 -9.04 16.19
C GLY A 500 2.31 -9.94 15.81
N LEU A 501 1.13 -9.74 16.41
CA LEU A 501 -0.12 -10.39 15.97
C LEU A 501 -0.76 -9.68 14.78
N THR A 502 -0.69 -8.36 14.72
CA THR A 502 -1.35 -7.56 13.67
C THR A 502 -0.60 -7.66 12.34
N LEU A 503 0.70 -7.41 12.34
CA LEU A 503 1.51 -7.25 11.12
C LEU A 503 1.49 -8.46 10.17
N PRO A 504 1.58 -9.73 10.63
CA PRO A 504 1.48 -10.88 9.74
C PRO A 504 0.12 -10.97 9.04
N VAL A 505 -0.96 -10.64 9.76
CA VAL A 505 -2.32 -10.58 9.18
C VAL A 505 -2.39 -9.50 8.10
N LEU A 506 -1.84 -8.31 8.36
CA LEU A 506 -1.79 -7.24 7.35
C LEU A 506 -0.99 -7.65 6.11
N MET A 507 0.10 -8.41 6.27
CA MET A 507 0.93 -8.91 5.17
C MET A 507 0.21 -9.99 4.35
N VAL A 508 -0.55 -10.88 4.98
CA VAL A 508 -1.38 -11.88 4.29
C VAL A 508 -2.47 -11.19 3.46
N TRP A 509 -3.18 -10.22 4.03
CA TRP A 509 -4.18 -9.43 3.30
C TRP A 509 -3.56 -8.59 2.18
N ASN A 510 -2.40 -7.98 2.41
CA ASN A 510 -1.67 -7.29 1.35
C ASN A 510 -1.34 -8.25 0.20
N SER A 511 -0.77 -9.43 0.50
CA SER A 511 -0.43 -10.46 -0.48
C SER A 511 -1.65 -10.84 -1.34
N TYR A 512 -2.81 -11.04 -0.71
CA TYR A 512 -4.08 -11.30 -1.39
C TYR A 512 -4.50 -10.15 -2.33
N TYR A 513 -4.46 -8.89 -1.88
CA TYR A 513 -4.81 -7.73 -2.72
C TYR A 513 -3.76 -7.36 -3.78
N THR A 514 -2.49 -7.75 -3.58
CA THR A 514 -1.43 -7.60 -4.58
C THR A 514 -1.35 -8.79 -5.53
N HIS A 515 -2.17 -9.83 -5.35
CA HIS A 515 -2.20 -10.97 -6.24
C HIS A 515 -2.79 -10.54 -7.59
N GLU A 516 -1.95 -10.48 -8.62
CA GLU A 516 -2.37 -10.03 -9.94
C GLU A 516 -3.20 -11.13 -10.63
N SER A 517 -4.48 -10.85 -10.85
CA SER A 517 -5.31 -11.65 -11.74
C SER A 517 -4.75 -11.57 -13.16
N MET A 518 -4.17 -12.67 -13.65
CA MET A 518 -3.79 -12.81 -15.05
C MET A 518 -5.05 -12.80 -15.91
N VAL A 519 -5.10 -11.88 -16.87
CA VAL A 519 -6.20 -11.77 -17.84
C VAL A 519 -6.13 -12.97 -18.77
N THR A 520 -7.25 -13.68 -18.91
CA THR A 520 -7.30 -14.82 -19.82
C THR A 520 -7.24 -14.33 -21.28
N PRO A 521 -6.63 -15.10 -22.21
CA PRO A 521 -6.63 -14.72 -23.62
C PRO A 521 -8.04 -14.50 -24.18
N THR A 522 -9.03 -15.23 -23.66
CA THR A 522 -10.46 -15.04 -23.96
C THR A 522 -10.98 -13.67 -23.55
N GLU A 523 -10.69 -13.20 -22.33
CA GLU A 523 -11.12 -11.86 -21.87
C GLU A 523 -10.45 -10.76 -22.69
N LEU A 524 -9.14 -10.87 -22.95
CA LEU A 524 -8.39 -9.92 -23.77
C LEU A 524 -8.99 -9.81 -25.19
N ASN A 525 -9.39 -10.94 -25.78
CA ASN A 525 -10.00 -10.96 -27.12
C ASN A 525 -11.39 -10.29 -27.16
N THR A 526 -12.11 -10.16 -26.03
CA THR A 526 -13.42 -9.47 -25.97
C THR A 526 -13.34 -7.94 -25.94
N MET A 527 -12.14 -7.35 -25.81
CA MET A 527 -11.97 -5.90 -25.65
C MET A 527 -12.47 -5.07 -26.83
N SER A 528 -12.26 -5.55 -28.06
CA SER A 528 -12.70 -4.87 -29.29
C SER A 528 -13.04 -5.88 -30.38
N GLN A 529 -13.81 -5.44 -31.37
CA GLN A 529 -14.14 -6.16 -32.60
C GLN A 529 -13.20 -5.81 -33.79
N ASP A 530 -12.20 -4.94 -33.61
CA ASP A 530 -11.27 -4.57 -34.67
C ASP A 530 -10.51 -5.78 -35.24
N ARG A 531 -10.11 -5.71 -36.51
CA ARG A 531 -9.36 -6.79 -37.16
C ARG A 531 -8.09 -7.17 -36.38
N TYR A 532 -7.33 -6.18 -35.92
CA TYR A 532 -6.18 -6.37 -35.05
C TYR A 532 -6.44 -5.78 -33.67
N LEU A 533 -6.04 -6.48 -32.62
CA LEU A 533 -6.02 -5.94 -31.26
C LEU A 533 -4.78 -5.04 -31.09
N PHE A 534 -3.62 -5.55 -31.51
CA PHE A 534 -2.34 -4.85 -31.44
C PHE A 534 -1.61 -4.88 -32.79
N THR A 535 -1.26 -3.70 -33.29
CA THR A 535 -0.24 -3.54 -34.33
C THR A 535 0.98 -2.88 -33.70
N PHE A 536 2.03 -3.66 -33.47
CA PHE A 536 3.33 -3.17 -33.00
C PHE A 536 4.07 -2.49 -34.15
N VAL A 537 4.73 -1.37 -33.89
CA VAL A 537 5.49 -0.59 -34.87
C VAL A 537 6.91 -0.47 -34.36
N PHE A 538 7.78 -1.37 -34.82
CA PHE A 538 9.20 -1.35 -34.49
C PHE A 538 9.93 -0.45 -35.47
N MET A 539 10.30 0.74 -35.00
CA MET A 539 11.06 1.71 -35.77
C MET A 539 12.56 1.43 -35.63
N THR A 540 13.26 1.39 -36.75
CA THR A 540 14.70 1.08 -36.76
C THR A 540 15.44 1.97 -37.75
N ALA A 541 16.63 2.40 -37.33
CA ALA A 541 17.53 3.24 -38.10
C ALA A 541 18.97 2.71 -38.01
N PRO A 542 19.84 2.96 -39.00
CA PRO A 542 21.25 2.62 -38.90
C PRO A 542 21.87 3.22 -37.64
N ARG A 543 22.82 2.51 -37.00
CA ARG A 543 23.51 2.97 -35.78
C ARG A 543 25.01 2.74 -35.93
N ARG A 544 25.83 3.60 -35.32
CA ARG A 544 27.30 3.46 -35.42
C ARG A 544 27.76 2.10 -34.88
N GLY A 545 28.38 1.30 -35.75
CA GLY A 545 28.88 -0.04 -35.41
C GLY A 545 27.83 -1.16 -35.56
N ASP A 546 26.67 -0.87 -36.16
CA ASP A 546 25.61 -1.84 -36.50
C ASP A 546 25.29 -2.88 -35.39
N PRO A 547 24.97 -2.44 -34.16
CA PRO A 547 24.54 -3.34 -33.10
C PRO A 547 23.22 -4.04 -33.46
N ALA A 548 23.14 -5.35 -33.26
CA ALA A 548 21.96 -6.18 -33.50
C ALA A 548 20.85 -5.99 -32.43
N TYR A 549 20.48 -4.75 -32.13
CA TYR A 549 19.38 -4.44 -31.21
C TYR A 549 18.04 -4.90 -31.76
N LEU A 550 17.75 -4.59 -33.03
CA LEU A 550 16.50 -4.95 -33.69
C LEU A 550 16.17 -6.44 -33.57
N THR A 551 17.16 -7.31 -33.84
CA THR A 551 17.00 -8.77 -33.72
C THR A 551 16.64 -9.18 -32.29
N ARG A 552 17.38 -8.70 -31.29
CA ARG A 552 17.13 -9.00 -29.87
C ARG A 552 15.80 -8.48 -29.37
N THR A 553 15.40 -7.30 -29.82
CA THR A 553 14.11 -6.71 -29.51
C THR A 553 13.00 -7.60 -30.09
N ILE A 554 13.03 -7.92 -31.39
CA ILE A 554 12.04 -8.81 -32.03
C ILE A 554 12.00 -10.19 -31.35
N GLU A 555 13.16 -10.80 -31.06
CA GLU A 555 13.27 -12.07 -30.31
C GLU A 555 12.45 -12.03 -29.01
N SER A 556 12.64 -11.01 -28.17
CA SER A 556 11.94 -10.88 -26.87
C SER A 556 10.41 -10.80 -26.99
N TYR A 557 9.86 -10.32 -28.11
CA TYR A 557 8.42 -10.35 -28.35
C TYR A 557 7.98 -11.71 -28.90
N LEU A 558 8.69 -12.25 -29.89
CA LEU A 558 8.35 -13.53 -30.51
C LEU A 558 8.48 -14.70 -29.55
N GLU A 559 9.36 -14.66 -28.55
CA GLU A 559 9.42 -15.63 -27.45
C GLU A 559 8.07 -15.78 -26.73
N ASN A 560 7.39 -14.65 -26.48
CA ASN A 560 6.11 -14.59 -25.79
C ASN A 560 4.90 -14.93 -26.68
N TRP A 561 5.04 -14.94 -28.00
CA TRP A 561 3.95 -15.22 -28.93
C TRP A 561 3.94 -16.70 -29.35
N PRO A 562 2.81 -17.43 -29.23
CA PRO A 562 2.73 -18.84 -29.62
C PRO A 562 2.90 -19.00 -31.13
N GLU A 563 3.51 -20.09 -31.58
CA GLU A 563 3.63 -20.39 -33.02
C GLU A 563 2.28 -20.80 -33.64
N TYR A 564 1.48 -21.55 -32.87
CA TYR A 564 0.18 -22.09 -33.24
C TYR A 564 -0.92 -21.64 -32.26
N PRO A 565 -1.32 -20.35 -32.25
CA PRO A 565 -2.43 -19.89 -31.41
C PRO A 565 -3.75 -20.60 -31.75
N ALA A 566 -4.56 -20.89 -30.73
CA ALA A 566 -5.93 -21.38 -30.92
C ALA A 566 -6.78 -20.33 -31.68
N PRO A 567 -7.77 -20.71 -32.51
CA PRO A 567 -8.51 -19.76 -33.37
C PRO A 567 -9.19 -18.59 -32.63
N SER A 568 -9.60 -18.79 -31.38
CA SER A 568 -10.20 -17.76 -30.50
C SER A 568 -9.18 -16.92 -29.72
N SER A 569 -7.88 -17.13 -29.95
CA SER A 569 -6.80 -16.47 -29.23
C SER A 569 -6.51 -15.07 -29.79
N PRO A 570 -6.26 -14.07 -28.92
CA PRO A 570 -5.94 -12.71 -29.33
C PRO A 570 -4.65 -12.63 -30.16
N TYR A 571 -3.73 -13.61 -30.07
CA TYR A 571 -2.51 -13.63 -30.87
C TYR A 571 -2.78 -13.71 -32.39
N HIS A 572 -3.91 -14.27 -32.87
CA HIS A 572 -4.27 -14.14 -34.31
C HIS A 572 -4.57 -12.70 -34.75
N ARG A 573 -4.84 -11.82 -33.79
CA ARG A 573 -5.11 -10.38 -33.96
C ARG A 573 -3.92 -9.53 -33.53
N MET A 574 -2.73 -10.12 -33.36
CA MET A 574 -1.48 -9.40 -33.14
C MET A 574 -0.60 -9.46 -34.39
N GLN A 575 0.05 -8.34 -34.71
CA GLN A 575 1.05 -8.25 -35.77
C GLN A 575 2.11 -7.20 -35.43
N ALA A 576 3.29 -7.32 -36.02
CA ALA A 576 4.37 -6.36 -35.90
C ALA A 576 4.82 -5.86 -37.27
N ILE A 577 4.86 -4.54 -37.44
CA ILE A 577 5.40 -3.84 -38.58
C ILE A 577 6.82 -3.42 -38.22
N ILE A 578 7.81 -3.98 -38.92
CA ILE A 578 9.20 -3.53 -38.81
C ILE A 578 9.39 -2.45 -39.88
N TYR A 579 9.49 -1.21 -39.43
CA TYR A 579 9.48 -0.02 -40.27
C TYR A 579 10.85 0.66 -40.32
N THR A 580 11.28 1.04 -41.52
CA THR A 580 12.38 1.99 -41.70
C THR A 580 12.17 2.86 -42.94
N HIS A 581 12.63 4.10 -42.91
CA HIS A 581 12.74 4.95 -44.12
C HIS A 581 14.15 4.99 -44.72
N PHE A 582 15.08 4.18 -44.20
CA PHE A 582 16.46 4.14 -44.66
C PHE A 582 16.61 3.09 -45.76
N SER A 583 16.96 3.53 -46.97
CA SER A 583 17.21 2.65 -48.12
C SER A 583 18.37 1.68 -47.86
N ASN A 584 19.39 2.11 -47.10
CA ASN A 584 20.52 1.29 -46.67
C ASN A 584 20.48 1.09 -45.14
N HIS A 585 20.22 -0.14 -44.69
CA HIS A 585 20.18 -0.49 -43.26
C HIS A 585 20.51 -1.97 -43.04
N SER A 586 21.79 -2.27 -42.80
CA SER A 586 22.34 -3.63 -42.68
C SER A 586 21.62 -4.49 -41.64
N GLN A 587 21.33 -3.95 -40.45
CA GLN A 587 20.67 -4.70 -39.37
C GLN A 587 19.20 -4.98 -39.67
N TYR A 588 18.51 -4.12 -40.44
CA TYR A 588 17.18 -4.42 -40.95
C TYR A 588 17.21 -5.59 -41.92
N ASP A 589 18.15 -5.61 -42.87
CA ASP A 589 18.26 -6.70 -43.85
C ASP A 589 18.62 -8.03 -43.19
N LEU A 590 19.57 -8.03 -42.24
CA LEU A 590 19.94 -9.21 -41.46
C LEU A 590 18.79 -9.74 -40.60
N ALA A 591 18.06 -8.87 -39.90
CA ALA A 591 16.89 -9.28 -39.12
C ALA A 591 15.78 -9.83 -40.03
N LYS A 592 15.58 -9.21 -41.20
CA LYS A 592 14.61 -9.66 -42.21
C LYS A 592 14.95 -11.04 -42.72
N GLU A 593 16.20 -11.29 -43.11
CA GLU A 593 16.67 -12.61 -43.54
C GLU A 593 16.47 -13.66 -42.43
N HIS A 594 16.87 -13.33 -41.20
CA HIS A 594 16.76 -14.23 -40.05
C HIS A 594 15.30 -14.65 -39.78
N PHE A 595 14.38 -13.70 -39.57
CA PHE A 595 13.00 -14.04 -39.20
C PHE A 595 12.14 -14.52 -40.35
N SER A 596 12.42 -14.14 -41.61
CA SER A 596 11.64 -14.62 -42.78
C SER A 596 11.70 -16.14 -42.95
N ASN A 597 12.73 -16.79 -42.39
CA ASN A 597 12.90 -18.24 -42.38
C ASN A 597 12.22 -18.94 -41.19
N THR A 598 11.53 -18.20 -40.31
CA THR A 598 10.87 -18.74 -39.10
C THR A 598 9.34 -18.70 -39.21
N THR A 599 8.64 -19.71 -38.70
CA THR A 599 7.16 -19.75 -38.70
C THR A 599 6.55 -18.54 -38.00
N LYS A 600 7.10 -18.16 -36.83
CA LYS A 600 6.66 -16.98 -36.07
C LYS A 600 6.89 -15.69 -36.85
N GLY A 601 8.05 -15.55 -37.50
CA GLY A 601 8.39 -14.38 -38.31
C GLY A 601 7.45 -14.19 -39.49
N GLN A 602 7.21 -15.25 -40.27
CA GLN A 602 6.27 -15.22 -41.42
C GLN A 602 4.83 -14.88 -40.99
N ARG A 603 4.40 -15.40 -39.84
CA ARG A 603 3.06 -15.14 -39.27
C ARG A 603 2.92 -13.68 -38.83
N TYR A 604 3.75 -13.27 -37.88
CA TYR A 604 3.54 -12.04 -37.11
C TYR A 604 4.20 -10.80 -37.70
N LEU A 605 5.34 -10.94 -38.39
CA LEU A 605 6.10 -9.78 -38.86
C LEU A 605 5.68 -9.37 -40.28
N LYS A 606 5.72 -8.06 -40.53
CA LYS A 606 5.63 -7.43 -41.85
C LYS A 606 6.77 -6.42 -41.96
N TRP A 607 7.44 -6.41 -43.11
CA TRP A 607 8.67 -5.64 -43.32
C TRP A 607 8.38 -4.48 -44.28
N VAL A 608 8.50 -3.25 -43.79
CA VAL A 608 8.24 -2.02 -44.56
C VAL A 608 9.52 -1.20 -44.61
N ARG A 609 9.98 -0.90 -45.84
CA ARG A 609 11.10 -0.01 -46.12
C ARG A 609 10.61 1.04 -47.10
N GLU A 610 10.69 2.30 -46.72
CA GLU A 610 10.59 3.44 -47.63
C GLU A 610 11.98 3.86 -48.12
N ASP A 611 12.02 4.57 -49.24
CA ASP A 611 13.24 5.19 -49.74
C ASP A 611 13.54 6.51 -49.03
N GLY A 612 14.81 6.67 -48.64
CA GLY A 612 15.29 7.83 -47.89
C GLY A 612 16.63 7.57 -47.21
N ASN A 613 17.31 8.65 -46.81
CA ASN A 613 18.53 8.61 -46.00
C ASN A 613 18.58 9.75 -44.95
N ASP A 614 17.46 10.45 -44.74
CA ASP A 614 17.40 11.63 -43.88
C ASP A 614 17.40 11.26 -42.39
N TRP A 615 18.31 11.86 -41.63
CA TRP A 615 18.42 11.66 -40.18
C TRP A 615 17.40 12.50 -39.39
N ASN A 616 16.13 12.43 -39.80
CA ASN A 616 15.02 13.15 -39.19
C ASN A 616 14.10 12.17 -38.42
N GLN A 617 14.33 12.06 -37.12
CA GLN A 617 13.53 11.19 -36.23
C GLN A 617 12.04 11.57 -36.24
N ARG A 618 11.68 12.86 -36.33
CA ARG A 618 10.27 13.29 -36.39
C ARG A 618 9.57 12.72 -37.60
N LEU A 619 10.21 12.85 -38.76
CA LEU A 619 9.69 12.35 -40.03
C LEU A 619 9.58 10.82 -40.02
N HIS A 620 10.55 10.13 -39.42
CA HIS A 620 10.51 8.68 -39.24
C HIS A 620 9.29 8.22 -38.44
N VAL A 621 9.09 8.78 -37.25
CA VAL A 621 7.97 8.42 -36.36
C VAL A 621 6.63 8.84 -36.97
N SER A 622 6.58 10.03 -37.58
CA SER A 622 5.39 10.55 -38.27
C SER A 622 4.94 9.62 -39.38
N LYS A 623 5.81 9.32 -40.36
CA LYS A 623 5.51 8.40 -41.46
C LYS A 623 5.14 6.99 -40.99
N ALA A 624 5.84 6.46 -39.99
CA ALA A 624 5.55 5.13 -39.45
C ALA A 624 4.12 5.05 -38.87
N LEU A 625 3.70 6.06 -38.11
CA LEU A 625 2.35 6.15 -37.54
C LEU A 625 1.28 6.40 -38.62
N ASP A 626 1.57 7.27 -39.58
CA ASP A 626 0.68 7.57 -40.72
C ASP A 626 0.39 6.29 -41.50
N PHE A 627 1.45 5.62 -41.97
CA PHE A 627 1.38 4.37 -42.73
C PHE A 627 0.54 3.30 -42.03
N VAL A 628 0.74 3.05 -40.73
CA VAL A 628 -0.03 1.99 -40.04
C VAL A 628 -1.47 2.37 -39.74
N THR A 629 -1.76 3.65 -39.51
CA THR A 629 -3.13 4.12 -39.23
C THR A 629 -3.99 4.25 -40.49
N GLU A 630 -3.37 4.39 -41.66
CA GLU A 630 -4.04 4.24 -42.96
C GLU A 630 -4.19 2.77 -43.40
N THR A 631 -3.16 1.95 -43.20
CA THR A 631 -3.11 0.58 -43.76
C THR A 631 -3.86 -0.47 -42.95
N TYR A 632 -3.90 -0.35 -41.62
CA TYR A 632 -4.41 -1.40 -40.73
C TYR A 632 -5.46 -0.87 -39.76
N GLN A 633 -6.60 -1.54 -39.63
CA GLN A 633 -7.54 -1.29 -38.53
C GLN A 633 -7.12 -2.07 -37.27
N SER A 634 -6.66 -1.34 -36.24
CA SER A 634 -6.18 -1.91 -34.98
C SER A 634 -6.78 -1.19 -33.78
N THR A 635 -7.03 -1.89 -32.66
CA THR A 635 -7.47 -1.23 -31.42
C THR A 635 -6.38 -0.37 -30.79
N TYR A 636 -5.12 -0.81 -30.89
CA TYR A 636 -3.94 -0.04 -30.51
C TYR A 636 -2.82 -0.14 -31.54
N TYR A 637 -2.11 0.98 -31.72
CA TYR A 637 -0.83 1.03 -32.40
C TYR A 637 0.27 1.20 -31.34
N ALA A 638 1.13 0.21 -31.23
CA ALA A 638 2.11 0.12 -30.15
C ALA A 638 3.49 0.54 -30.68
N LEU A 639 3.90 1.77 -30.39
CA LEU A 639 5.13 2.38 -30.87
C LEU A 639 6.34 1.87 -30.08
N MET A 640 7.30 1.27 -30.78
CA MET A 640 8.48 0.63 -30.20
C MET A 640 9.76 1.09 -30.91
N GLU A 641 10.79 1.40 -30.11
CA GLU A 641 12.16 1.60 -30.60
C GLU A 641 12.89 0.24 -30.69
N ASP A 642 13.86 0.11 -31.58
CA ASP A 642 14.54 -1.17 -31.89
C ASP A 642 15.51 -1.68 -30.80
N ASP A 643 15.71 -0.93 -29.71
CA ASP A 643 16.56 -1.25 -28.56
C ASP A 643 15.79 -1.33 -27.23
N PHE A 644 14.51 -1.72 -27.31
CA PHE A 644 13.62 -1.90 -26.16
C PHE A 644 12.96 -3.30 -26.14
N PRO A 645 13.71 -4.36 -25.83
CA PRO A 645 13.15 -5.68 -25.55
C PRO A 645 12.17 -5.70 -24.35
N VAL A 646 11.22 -6.63 -24.40
CA VAL A 646 10.37 -6.99 -23.26
C VAL A 646 11.20 -7.79 -22.26
N CYS A 647 10.91 -7.62 -20.97
CA CYS A 647 11.68 -8.21 -19.88
C CYS A 647 11.55 -9.74 -19.74
N GLY A 648 10.42 -10.29 -20.17
CA GLY A 648 10.12 -11.72 -20.09
C GLY A 648 8.61 -11.98 -20.15
N ALA A 649 8.22 -13.25 -19.98
CA ALA A 649 6.82 -13.66 -20.04
C ALA A 649 5.94 -13.06 -18.93
N HIS A 650 6.50 -12.83 -17.75
CA HIS A 650 5.76 -12.20 -16.65
C HIS A 650 5.39 -10.75 -17.00
N GLU A 651 6.36 -9.97 -17.49
CA GLU A 651 6.14 -8.58 -17.89
C GLU A 651 5.30 -8.49 -19.17
N TRP A 652 5.39 -9.45 -20.09
CA TRP A 652 4.45 -9.54 -21.22
C TRP A 652 3.00 -9.70 -20.75
N HIS A 653 2.72 -10.62 -19.81
CA HIS A 653 1.40 -10.74 -19.21
C HIS A 653 1.00 -9.49 -18.40
N ALA A 654 1.95 -8.77 -17.80
CA ALA A 654 1.67 -7.49 -17.18
C ALA A 654 1.26 -6.41 -18.21
N ILE A 655 1.83 -6.41 -19.43
CA ILE A 655 1.39 -5.54 -20.54
C ILE A 655 -0.06 -5.87 -20.92
N GLU A 656 -0.37 -7.15 -21.13
CA GLU A 656 -1.74 -7.62 -21.42
C GLU A 656 -2.73 -7.22 -20.31
N ASN A 657 -2.34 -7.41 -19.04
CA ASN A 657 -3.14 -7.05 -17.87
C ASN A 657 -3.40 -5.53 -17.77
N VAL A 658 -2.38 -4.70 -17.95
CA VAL A 658 -2.50 -3.23 -17.85
C VAL A 658 -3.40 -2.71 -18.96
N ILE A 659 -3.26 -3.20 -20.20
CA ILE A 659 -4.12 -2.79 -21.33
C ILE A 659 -5.58 -3.22 -21.11
N TYR A 660 -5.82 -4.45 -20.67
CA TYR A 660 -7.18 -4.90 -20.35
C TYR A 660 -7.83 -4.05 -19.25
N LYS A 661 -7.09 -3.78 -18.16
CA LYS A 661 -7.57 -2.90 -17.08
C LYS A 661 -7.78 -1.46 -17.56
N ALA A 662 -6.95 -0.95 -18.47
CA ALA A 662 -7.13 0.36 -19.09
C ALA A 662 -8.49 0.46 -19.80
N GLU A 663 -8.83 -0.53 -20.63
CA GLU A 663 -10.12 -0.60 -21.34
C GLU A 663 -11.32 -0.71 -20.38
N LYS A 664 -11.19 -1.51 -19.32
CA LYS A 664 -12.29 -1.72 -18.35
C LYS A 664 -12.49 -0.55 -17.38
N SER A 665 -11.41 0.10 -16.95
CA SER A 665 -11.45 1.14 -15.91
C SER A 665 -11.46 2.56 -16.47
N VAL A 666 -10.90 2.77 -17.67
CA VAL A 666 -10.79 4.07 -18.34
C VAL A 666 -11.07 3.90 -19.84
N PRO A 667 -12.28 3.50 -20.27
CA PRO A 667 -12.55 3.12 -21.67
C PRO A 667 -12.20 4.21 -22.70
N ASN A 668 -12.27 5.48 -22.29
CA ASN A 668 -11.91 6.64 -23.13
C ASN A 668 -10.44 7.08 -22.98
N HIS A 669 -9.54 6.22 -22.51
CA HIS A 669 -8.11 6.54 -22.42
C HIS A 669 -7.50 6.74 -23.80
N CYS A 670 -6.68 7.79 -23.99
CA CYS A 670 -6.01 8.03 -25.26
C CYS A 670 -4.85 7.06 -25.55
N GLY A 671 -4.26 6.46 -24.51
CA GLY A 671 -3.24 5.43 -24.66
C GLY A 671 -2.72 4.85 -23.34
N VAL A 672 -1.90 3.81 -23.46
CA VAL A 672 -1.23 3.11 -22.35
C VAL A 672 0.29 3.22 -22.54
N PHE A 673 1.03 3.53 -21.48
CA PHE A 673 2.50 3.63 -21.52
C PHE A 673 3.13 2.68 -20.50
N VAL A 674 3.92 1.71 -20.99
CA VAL A 674 4.55 0.64 -20.18
C VAL A 674 6.08 0.64 -20.23
N GLY A 675 6.65 1.45 -21.11
CA GLY A 675 8.10 1.61 -21.32
C GLY A 675 8.61 2.98 -20.85
N THR A 676 9.53 3.56 -21.60
CA THR A 676 10.09 4.90 -21.36
C THR A 676 10.58 5.50 -22.67
N GLY A 677 10.83 6.81 -22.72
CA GLY A 677 11.19 7.50 -23.97
C GLY A 677 10.05 7.47 -24.99
N GLY A 678 10.36 7.11 -26.24
CA GLY A 678 9.37 6.92 -27.31
C GLY A 678 8.85 5.48 -27.45
N SER A 679 9.31 4.55 -26.60
CA SER A 679 9.04 3.12 -26.72
C SER A 679 8.09 2.61 -25.63
N GLY A 680 7.23 1.64 -25.95
CA GLY A 680 6.23 1.10 -25.03
C GLY A 680 4.94 1.93 -24.97
N LEU A 681 4.64 2.71 -26.01
CA LEU A 681 3.47 3.59 -26.12
C LEU A 681 2.38 2.94 -26.97
N PHE A 682 1.27 2.54 -26.35
CA PHE A 682 0.10 1.96 -27.00
C PHE A 682 -0.95 3.05 -27.23
N LEU A 683 -1.02 3.57 -28.45
CA LEU A 683 -1.87 4.70 -28.82
C LEU A 683 -3.21 4.18 -29.39
N LYS A 684 -4.33 4.81 -29.00
CA LYS A 684 -5.63 4.61 -29.69
C LYS A 684 -5.56 5.18 -31.13
N PRO A 685 -6.42 4.74 -32.07
CA PRO A 685 -6.27 5.06 -33.50
C PRO A 685 -6.26 6.55 -33.83
N ASP A 686 -7.20 7.30 -33.28
CA ASP A 686 -7.30 8.74 -33.56
C ASP A 686 -6.14 9.53 -32.96
N LEU A 687 -5.61 9.08 -31.80
CA LEU A 687 -4.41 9.66 -31.22
C LEU A 687 -3.17 9.35 -32.05
N ALA A 688 -3.02 8.12 -32.56
CA ALA A 688 -1.88 7.74 -33.40
C ALA A 688 -1.82 8.61 -34.68
N ARG A 689 -2.97 8.86 -35.31
CA ARG A 689 -3.12 9.77 -36.45
C ARG A 689 -2.88 11.24 -36.09
N LEU A 690 -3.37 11.71 -34.94
CA LEU A 690 -3.09 13.07 -34.48
C LEU A 690 -1.59 13.26 -34.17
N ALA A 691 -0.96 12.26 -33.55
CA ALA A 691 0.46 12.27 -33.23
C ALA A 691 1.35 12.35 -34.48
N SER A 692 1.01 11.65 -35.58
CA SER A 692 1.78 11.75 -36.84
C SER A 692 1.85 13.20 -37.35
N GLN A 693 0.77 13.96 -37.21
CA GLN A 693 0.66 15.36 -37.62
C GLN A 693 1.35 16.34 -36.64
N LEU A 694 1.19 16.14 -35.33
CA LEU A 694 1.78 17.00 -34.30
C LEU A 694 3.32 16.91 -34.29
N LEU A 695 3.88 15.74 -34.61
CA LEU A 695 5.32 15.51 -34.70
C LEU A 695 6.02 16.41 -35.73
N LEU A 696 5.33 16.75 -36.82
CA LEU A 696 5.79 17.67 -37.87
C LEU A 696 5.53 19.13 -37.53
N SER A 697 4.50 19.41 -36.71
CA SER A 697 4.08 20.76 -36.33
C SER A 697 4.95 21.36 -35.21
N TYR A 698 5.31 20.57 -34.19
CA TYR A 698 6.03 21.03 -32.99
C TYR A 698 7.56 20.84 -33.12
N VAL A 699 8.20 21.58 -34.02
CA VAL A 699 9.63 21.40 -34.36
C VAL A 699 10.64 21.62 -33.23
N ASP A 700 10.28 22.34 -32.17
CA ASP A 700 11.17 22.70 -31.05
C ASP A 700 11.18 21.67 -29.88
N MET A 701 10.30 20.66 -29.92
CA MET A 701 10.10 19.72 -28.79
C MET A 701 10.40 18.28 -29.20
N PRO A 702 11.23 17.49 -28.49
CA PRO A 702 11.59 16.13 -28.91
C PRO A 702 10.38 15.22 -29.23
N PRO A 703 10.48 14.28 -30.19
CA PRO A 703 9.36 13.47 -30.67
C PRO A 703 8.58 12.76 -29.57
N ASP A 704 9.29 12.10 -28.65
CA ASP A 704 8.74 11.41 -27.50
C ASP A 704 7.97 12.35 -26.56
N ILE A 705 8.52 13.54 -26.30
CA ILE A 705 7.90 14.54 -25.43
C ILE A 705 6.61 15.11 -26.04
N ILE A 706 6.51 15.24 -27.38
CA ILE A 706 5.25 15.64 -28.04
C ILE A 706 4.17 14.60 -27.80
N ILE A 707 4.46 13.32 -28.04
CA ILE A 707 3.49 12.23 -27.88
C ILE A 707 3.08 12.11 -26.40
N GLN A 708 4.03 12.19 -25.46
CA GLN A 708 3.76 12.17 -24.02
C GLN A 708 2.90 13.37 -23.58
N LYS A 709 3.17 14.59 -24.04
CA LYS A 709 2.32 15.76 -23.73
C LYS A 709 0.92 15.65 -24.35
N CYS A 710 0.81 15.11 -25.55
CA CYS A 710 -0.48 14.85 -26.17
C CYS A 710 -1.29 13.84 -25.35
N LEU A 711 -0.68 12.72 -24.93
CA LEU A 711 -1.29 11.71 -24.05
C LEU A 711 -1.75 12.28 -22.70
N MET A 712 -1.02 13.25 -22.13
CA MET A 712 -1.43 13.93 -20.89
C MET A 712 -2.51 15.00 -21.08
N GLY A 713 -2.80 15.41 -22.33
CA GLY A 713 -3.68 16.53 -22.64
C GLY A 713 -3.07 17.92 -22.44
N ASP A 714 -1.73 18.00 -22.38
CA ASP A 714 -0.99 19.26 -22.23
C ASP A 714 -0.92 20.09 -23.52
N LEU A 715 -1.18 19.47 -24.68
CA LEU A 715 -1.28 20.15 -25.98
C LEU A 715 -2.75 20.52 -26.28
N PRO A 716 -3.05 21.72 -26.82
CA PRO A 716 -4.42 22.16 -27.09
C PRO A 716 -5.24 21.18 -27.94
N GLU A 717 -4.59 20.59 -28.95
CA GLU A 717 -5.17 19.62 -29.89
C GLU A 717 -5.53 18.29 -29.22
N CYS A 718 -4.91 17.99 -28.07
CA CYS A 718 -5.07 16.73 -27.34
C CYS A 718 -5.83 16.91 -26.01
N SER A 719 -6.52 18.03 -25.79
CA SER A 719 -7.21 18.33 -24.53
C SER A 719 -8.23 17.26 -24.08
N SER A 720 -8.80 16.49 -25.02
CA SER A 720 -9.63 15.30 -24.75
C SER A 720 -8.91 14.18 -23.98
N CYS A 721 -7.58 14.16 -24.02
CA CYS A 721 -6.74 13.17 -23.35
C CYS A 721 -6.39 13.53 -21.90
N SER A 722 -6.83 14.67 -21.39
CA SER A 722 -6.54 15.11 -20.02
C SER A 722 -6.98 14.08 -18.98
N ASN A 723 -6.05 13.67 -18.12
CA ASN A 723 -6.24 12.63 -17.09
C ASN A 723 -6.60 11.23 -17.65
N SER A 724 -6.37 11.00 -18.95
CA SER A 724 -6.75 9.75 -19.62
C SER A 724 -5.58 8.76 -19.78
N LEU A 725 -4.33 9.23 -19.79
CA LEU A 725 -3.14 8.37 -19.94
C LEU A 725 -3.08 7.32 -18.83
N VAL A 726 -3.00 6.05 -19.23
CA VAL A 726 -2.78 4.90 -18.34
C VAL A 726 -1.31 4.50 -18.36
N THR A 727 -0.75 4.09 -17.22
CA THR A 727 0.61 3.53 -17.15
C THR A 727 0.66 2.26 -16.32
N SER A 728 1.62 1.40 -16.60
CA SER A 728 2.04 0.38 -15.64
C SER A 728 2.68 1.02 -14.38
N LYS A 729 2.74 0.27 -13.28
CA LYS A 729 3.52 0.66 -12.07
C LYS A 729 5.02 0.72 -12.36
N THR A 730 5.51 -0.24 -13.15
CA THR A 730 6.92 -0.51 -13.44
C THR A 730 7.20 -0.50 -14.94
N LEU A 731 8.46 -0.32 -15.32
CA LEU A 731 8.93 -0.56 -16.68
C LEU A 731 8.83 -2.06 -16.97
N LEU A 732 8.04 -2.42 -17.98
CA LEU A 732 7.85 -3.79 -18.46
C LEU A 732 8.81 -4.15 -19.60
N MET A 733 9.73 -3.24 -19.89
CA MET A 733 10.68 -3.23 -20.99
C MET A 733 11.98 -2.60 -20.49
N TYR A 734 13.12 -2.92 -21.12
CA TYR A 734 14.43 -2.37 -20.74
C TYR A 734 15.21 -1.83 -21.92
N HIS A 735 16.01 -0.79 -21.70
CA HIS A 735 16.79 -0.15 -22.74
C HIS A 735 18.16 -0.83 -22.93
N ILE A 736 18.41 -1.43 -24.10
CA ILE A 736 19.72 -2.05 -24.44
C ILE A 736 20.66 -1.11 -25.21
N GLY A 737 20.17 0.05 -25.66
CA GLY A 737 20.94 1.08 -26.38
C GLY A 737 21.53 2.19 -25.51
N TYR A 738 21.69 1.98 -24.20
CA TYR A 738 22.15 2.99 -23.23
C TYR A 738 23.44 3.73 -23.65
N ASN A 739 24.36 3.03 -24.34
CA ASN A 739 25.64 3.55 -24.82
C ASN A 739 25.63 4.03 -26.28
N THR A 740 24.47 4.00 -26.97
CA THR A 740 24.31 4.34 -28.39
C THR A 740 23.14 5.29 -28.63
N SER A 741 22.90 6.21 -27.68
CA SER A 741 21.89 7.25 -27.83
C SER A 741 22.12 8.05 -29.11
N THR A 742 21.04 8.36 -29.82
CA THR A 742 21.01 9.27 -30.97
C THR A 742 21.23 10.73 -30.56
N SER A 743 21.15 11.06 -29.26
CA SER A 743 21.44 12.37 -28.71
C SER A 743 22.88 12.42 -28.17
N ALA A 744 23.73 13.28 -28.75
CA ALA A 744 25.13 13.40 -28.38
C ALA A 744 25.37 13.78 -26.90
N ASP A 745 24.41 14.47 -26.27
CA ASP A 745 24.53 15.00 -24.91
C ASP A 745 23.95 14.06 -23.83
N ARG A 746 23.40 12.89 -24.21
CA ARG A 746 22.77 11.95 -23.26
C ARG A 746 23.44 10.58 -23.32
N VAL A 747 24.24 10.29 -22.30
CA VAL A 747 24.73 8.94 -22.02
C VAL A 747 23.93 8.38 -20.84
N TYR A 748 23.08 7.39 -21.10
CA TYR A 748 22.43 6.64 -20.04
C TYR A 748 23.40 5.57 -19.52
N ARG A 749 23.28 5.22 -18.24
CA ARG A 749 24.05 4.13 -17.66
C ARG A 749 23.39 2.78 -17.97
N LYS A 750 24.18 1.71 -17.98
CA LYS A 750 23.70 0.35 -18.23
C LYS A 750 22.62 -0.11 -17.24
N ASP A 751 22.65 0.43 -16.02
CA ASP A 751 21.73 0.13 -14.93
C ASP A 751 20.46 1.00 -14.93
N GLU A 752 20.40 2.07 -15.73
CA GLU A 752 19.23 2.95 -15.82
C GLU A 752 18.14 2.38 -16.74
N PHE A 753 16.87 2.67 -16.44
CA PHE A 753 15.70 2.27 -17.24
C PHE A 753 15.60 0.76 -17.52
N GLN A 754 15.93 -0.06 -16.53
CA GLN A 754 15.87 -1.52 -16.64
C GLN A 754 14.50 -2.08 -16.21
N CYS A 755 14.31 -3.38 -16.43
CA CYS A 755 13.12 -4.11 -15.99
C CYS A 755 12.77 -3.87 -14.53
N GLY A 756 11.48 -3.69 -14.24
CA GLY A 756 11.01 -3.44 -12.88
C GLY A 756 11.39 -2.06 -12.34
N TRP A 757 12.02 -1.17 -13.11
CA TRP A 757 12.19 0.24 -12.69
C TRP A 757 10.84 0.94 -12.56
N ARG A 758 10.77 2.08 -11.86
CA ARG A 758 9.49 2.78 -11.71
C ARG A 758 9.17 3.50 -13.00
N HIS A 759 7.93 3.35 -13.48
CA HIS A 759 7.46 4.10 -14.64
C HIS A 759 7.57 5.61 -14.33
N PRO A 760 8.23 6.45 -15.16
CA PRO A 760 8.53 7.85 -14.83
C PRO A 760 7.32 8.71 -14.48
N PHE A 761 6.14 8.35 -15.00
CA PHE A 761 4.86 9.04 -14.76
C PHE A 761 4.08 8.47 -13.56
N ASN A 762 4.54 7.39 -12.93
CA ASN A 762 3.88 6.80 -11.77
C ASN A 762 3.84 7.83 -10.62
N GLY A 763 2.64 8.17 -10.14
CA GLY A 763 2.44 9.22 -9.14
C GLY A 763 2.32 10.64 -9.71
N ASN A 764 2.33 10.80 -11.05
CA ASN A 764 1.76 11.98 -11.68
C ASN A 764 0.23 11.90 -11.50
N PRO A 765 -0.40 12.88 -10.85
CA PRO A 765 -1.82 12.88 -10.54
C PRO A 765 -2.75 13.13 -11.74
N SER A 766 -2.20 13.37 -12.94
CA SER A 766 -2.93 13.41 -14.22
C SER A 766 -2.79 12.09 -15.01
N VAL A 767 -2.34 11.01 -14.36
CA VAL A 767 -2.03 9.72 -14.98
C VAL A 767 -2.60 8.59 -14.13
N VAL A 768 -3.23 7.61 -14.76
CA VAL A 768 -3.82 6.45 -14.09
C VAL A 768 -2.79 5.31 -14.06
N THR A 769 -2.26 4.95 -12.90
CA THR A 769 -1.30 3.84 -12.76
C THR A 769 -2.02 2.55 -12.34
N LEU A 770 -1.85 1.45 -13.10
CA LEU A 770 -2.55 0.16 -12.91
C LEU A 770 -1.61 -1.01 -12.53
#